data_AF-A0A6A3RET1-F1
#
_entry.id   AF-A0A6A3RET1-F1
#
_cell.length_a   1.000
_cell.length_b   1.000
_cell.length_c   1.000
_cell.angle_alpha   90.00
_cell.angle_beta   90.00
_cell.angle_gamma   90.00
#
_symmetry.space_group_name_H-M   'P 1'
#
loop_
_entity.id
_entity.type
_entity.pdbx_description
1 polymer ?
#
loop_
_entity_poly.entity_id
_entity_poly.type
_entity_poly.pdbx_seq_one_letter_code
_entity_poly.pdbx_strand_id
1 'polypeptide(L)'
;MDSTGATARTPRTRRSPLPESPAGTLGRTYDGSTPLSMRGLPPVAGGHMKTPRHSYHPRRAGAASSLDDIVVDVEENSSLLHPKDGPVLSPTQRKIKIGVYGVLNTVILVPLMISFAQIIFRDPEFQPYMNDLVKLVLVSAAVHQICFTCVSSLPFAMGQVQDAGLIFLSAMSSSIIKSLHDMRGDAFSMEEVLATTLFTMAVSTAALGAALIVTGKLRLASFVQYLPMPVVGGYLAFIGFYAMEAGLSMMTTQSIKEPADWVKLADWDALVLSVPGVIAGTAIFWVNSRWDHMAVMPCCLAAMLTTFYALLLVTGTSLEDARAAGWVAEPPPSPRTIAQIYGFYDFSKINFSHLTDQIPTWIAMYFVVAFSSSLDVAAVETALGKPLDHNHELQTTIFTLRSKLDTRYVGLIVFFLEIAIVLSPFSIIAYVPKVFFGALQMLVCLDLMLEWLYHARNKLLPREYGIVWLTFLSMVFVNLEMGIVVGIVIAGFNFIYSYVATSSVHRVMKRSRVERDLRERVLLQNMRMSIVTLELEGYIFFGSSVKVMDEVRRHVLVTTTEKQEAQTSTLSGASPLLSRRNAPSLYVARSLEDTFNDDLATLDSVFDAQEIHGYSSTPKAGKSGHAALHAARTRYFILDFEKVSGVDATAVRSCFNATKELLAQHGIALIFASVPTDAERLLRVHDVIEKEDGSGTGSLVFDTLDKALEWCEDELLVSEGVLPLSESAPALAVNGSNEGQHWQLLDELLPRPDGSHLKADSLVRTTSDGTQLPNANVLTRELGEMYVTHSLKQEGETLYRAGGLVNGVYFIGYGKVDVFMPSKIHEGLGPGFRGRKRITRVCQGGLVGASEMILHKRHQFTAQARASSSIFFLSKSHYARMQKAHPTLAARFQQAMLQSMAIGVLESNMTDD
;
A
#
# COMPACT_ATOMS: atom_id res chain seq x y z
N MET A 1 18.52 -27.02 -44.99
CA MET A 1 19.87 -26.47 -44.74
C MET A 1 19.90 -25.98 -43.31
N ASP A 2 19.70 -26.87 -42.34
CA ASP A 2 20.66 -27.88 -41.83
C ASP A 2 21.88 -27.16 -41.22
N SER A 3 22.25 -27.34 -39.95
CA SER A 3 21.89 -28.37 -38.98
C SER A 3 22.43 -28.01 -37.59
N THR A 4 21.68 -28.38 -36.54
CA THR A 4 22.11 -29.09 -35.29
C THR A 4 23.22 -28.50 -34.39
N GLY A 5 23.13 -28.48 -33.06
CA GLY A 5 22.21 -29.06 -32.09
C GLY A 5 22.96 -29.52 -30.82
N ALA A 6 22.32 -29.35 -29.65
CA ALA A 6 22.49 -30.13 -28.40
C ALA A 6 23.85 -30.03 -27.64
N THR A 7 24.02 -30.19 -26.32
CA THR A 7 23.19 -30.39 -25.10
C THR A 7 24.15 -30.34 -23.89
N ALA A 8 23.60 -29.95 -22.73
CA ALA A 8 23.84 -30.52 -21.39
C ALA A 8 25.07 -30.20 -20.50
N ARG A 9 24.71 -30.02 -19.21
CA ARG A 9 25.34 -30.46 -17.94
C ARG A 9 26.27 -29.49 -17.17
N THR A 10 25.78 -29.16 -15.97
CA THR A 10 26.43 -28.73 -14.73
C THR A 10 27.77 -29.42 -14.41
N PRO A 11 28.56 -28.80 -13.52
CA PRO A 11 29.09 -29.53 -12.38
C PRO A 11 28.76 -28.89 -11.02
N ARG A 12 28.37 -29.74 -10.06
CA ARG A 12 28.49 -29.54 -8.61
C ARG A 12 29.96 -29.60 -8.20
N THR A 13 30.35 -28.82 -7.18
CA THR A 13 31.36 -29.10 -6.12
C THR A 13 31.57 -27.79 -5.34
N ARG A 14 31.79 -27.69 -4.03
CA ARG A 14 32.00 -28.64 -2.93
C ARG A 14 31.77 -27.83 -1.62
N ARG A 15 30.98 -28.37 -0.67
CA ARG A 15 31.02 -27.96 0.75
C ARG A 15 32.20 -28.66 1.42
N SER A 16 32.82 -28.01 2.41
CA SER A 16 33.73 -28.60 3.40
C SER A 16 33.52 -27.84 4.74
N PRO A 17 33.90 -28.41 5.91
CA PRO A 17 32.94 -28.70 6.97
C PRO A 17 33.13 -27.82 8.23
N LEU A 18 32.06 -27.72 9.01
CA LEU A 18 32.11 -27.32 10.42
C LEU A 18 32.81 -28.42 11.24
N PRO A 19 33.72 -28.10 12.19
CA PRO A 19 34.16 -29.04 13.18
C PRO A 19 33.22 -29.08 14.40
N GLU A 20 33.02 -30.30 14.88
CA GLU A 20 32.29 -30.66 16.09
C GLU A 20 32.97 -30.18 17.39
N SER A 21 32.14 -30.19 18.44
CA SER A 21 32.31 -29.82 19.86
C SER A 21 33.58 -30.30 20.59
N PRO A 22 33.79 -29.84 21.85
CA PRO A 22 33.32 -30.69 22.94
C PRO A 22 32.66 -29.95 24.13
N ALA A 23 31.98 -30.78 24.92
CA ALA A 23 31.19 -30.54 26.12
C ALA A 23 31.88 -29.74 27.26
N GLY A 24 31.06 -29.10 28.10
CA GLY A 24 31.47 -28.53 29.38
C GLY A 24 30.31 -27.91 30.18
N THR A 25 30.00 -28.54 31.29
CA THR A 25 28.86 -28.36 32.22
C THR A 25 29.02 -27.15 33.18
N LEU A 26 27.90 -26.74 33.82
CA LEU A 26 27.75 -25.81 34.98
C LEU A 26 27.84 -24.31 34.63
N GLY A 27 27.04 -23.37 35.15
CA GLY A 27 26.04 -23.32 36.21
C GLY A 27 26.13 -21.94 36.90
N ARG A 28 24.99 -21.27 37.18
CA ARG A 28 24.83 -20.03 38.01
C ARG A 28 25.52 -18.75 37.46
N THR A 29 25.15 -17.49 37.74
CA THR A 29 24.13 -16.78 38.54
C THR A 29 24.16 -15.29 38.11
N TYR A 30 23.13 -14.55 38.51
CA TYR A 30 22.95 -13.09 38.52
C TYR A 30 24.19 -12.20 38.79
N ASP A 31 24.18 -11.03 38.13
CA ASP A 31 24.39 -9.62 38.58
C ASP A 31 25.17 -8.86 37.49
N GLY A 32 24.78 -7.67 37.03
CA GLY A 32 24.55 -6.45 37.78
C GLY A 32 25.59 -5.40 37.31
N SER A 33 25.10 -4.24 36.86
CA SER A 33 25.81 -2.95 36.74
C SER A 33 26.84 -2.67 35.60
N THR A 34 26.45 -1.68 34.79
CA THR A 34 27.23 -0.58 34.15
C THR A 34 28.19 -0.84 32.97
N PRO A 35 28.12 -0.02 31.89
CA PRO A 35 28.93 -0.18 30.68
C PRO A 35 30.21 0.67 30.70
N LEU A 36 31.33 0.07 30.30
CA LEU A 36 32.57 0.77 29.92
C LEU A 36 32.90 0.48 28.45
N SER A 37 32.86 1.56 27.67
CA SER A 37 33.72 1.90 26.53
C SER A 37 34.51 0.77 25.85
N MET A 38 34.22 0.54 24.56
CA MET A 38 35.32 0.29 23.62
C MET A 38 35.09 0.92 22.24
N ARG A 39 36.14 1.59 21.82
CA ARG A 39 36.38 2.36 20.60
C ARG A 39 37.03 1.42 19.59
N GLY A 40 36.62 1.49 18.32
CA GLY A 40 37.49 1.16 17.18
C GLY A 40 36.98 0.05 16.24
N LEU A 41 36.45 0.46 15.09
CA LEU A 41 36.69 -0.12 13.76
C LEU A 41 36.30 0.96 12.72
N PRO A 42 37.01 1.06 11.58
CA PRO A 42 37.03 2.26 10.73
C PRO A 42 35.79 2.35 9.81
N PRO A 43 35.33 3.55 9.42
CA PRO A 43 34.32 3.66 8.39
C PRO A 43 34.94 3.43 7.00
N VAL A 44 34.36 2.49 6.28
CA VAL A 44 34.56 2.28 4.84
C VAL A 44 34.19 3.56 4.09
N ALA A 45 35.11 4.03 3.25
CA ALA A 45 34.93 5.19 2.39
C ALA A 45 33.88 4.91 1.30
N GLY A 46 32.62 5.27 1.57
CA GLY A 46 31.57 5.41 0.57
C GLY A 46 31.30 6.89 0.34
N GLY A 47 31.82 7.44 -0.76
CA GLY A 47 31.59 8.82 -1.16
C GLY A 47 30.13 9.05 -1.55
N HIS A 48 29.31 9.52 -0.60
CA HIS A 48 27.99 10.06 -0.90
C HIS A 48 28.12 11.54 -1.24
N MET A 49 28.06 11.85 -2.53
CA MET A 49 27.82 13.19 -3.04
C MET A 49 26.44 13.63 -2.52
N LYS A 50 26.42 14.60 -1.61
CA LYS A 50 25.18 15.22 -1.14
C LYS A 50 24.80 16.23 -2.21
N THR A 51 23.63 16.11 -2.85
CA THR A 51 23.12 17.18 -3.72
C THR A 51 22.38 18.23 -2.89
N PRO A 52 22.24 19.48 -3.40
CA PRO A 52 21.42 20.50 -2.75
C PRO A 52 19.97 19.98 -2.64
N ARG A 53 19.41 19.97 -1.43
CA ARG A 53 18.16 19.26 -1.14
C ARG A 53 16.90 20.09 -1.43
N HIS A 54 16.15 19.76 -2.50
CA HIS A 54 14.70 19.54 -2.40
C HIS A 54 14.50 18.11 -1.86
N SER A 55 14.51 17.93 -0.54
CA SER A 55 14.43 16.60 0.05
C SER A 55 13.00 16.06 0.01
N TYR A 56 12.67 15.32 -1.06
CA TYR A 56 11.63 14.30 -1.06
C TYR A 56 12.13 13.09 -0.26
N HIS A 57 11.78 13.02 1.01
CA HIS A 57 11.91 11.81 1.82
C HIS A 57 10.68 11.67 2.72
N PRO A 58 9.79 10.70 2.47
CA PRO A 58 9.15 10.02 3.58
C PRO A 58 10.26 9.24 4.31
N ARG A 59 10.50 9.58 5.57
CA ARG A 59 11.31 8.72 6.45
C ARG A 59 10.66 7.33 6.42
N ARG A 60 11.44 6.28 6.12
CA ARG A 60 11.04 4.88 6.35
C ARG A 60 10.47 4.78 7.76
N ALA A 61 9.15 4.68 7.87
CA ALA A 61 8.51 4.07 9.02
C ALA A 61 8.93 2.60 8.97
N GLY A 62 9.86 2.22 9.83
CA GLY A 62 10.07 0.81 10.15
C GLY A 62 8.75 0.27 10.70
N ALA A 63 8.39 -0.93 10.24
CA ALA A 63 7.39 -1.85 10.79
C ALA A 63 6.40 -1.22 11.79
N ALA A 64 5.16 -1.02 11.34
CA ALA A 64 4.03 -0.87 12.23
C ALA A 64 3.85 -2.17 13.04
N SER A 65 4.50 -2.25 14.19
CA SER A 65 4.07 -3.09 15.31
C SER A 65 3.20 -2.23 16.22
N SER A 66 1.90 -2.50 16.18
CA SER A 66 0.91 -2.38 17.28
C SER A 66 1.07 -1.22 18.28
N LEU A 67 0.20 -0.22 18.14
CA LEU A 67 -0.35 0.60 19.23
C LEU A 67 -1.75 -0.01 19.54
N ASP A 68 -2.23 -0.21 20.77
CA ASP A 68 -2.08 0.54 22.02
C ASP A 68 -2.27 -0.36 23.25
N ASP A 69 -1.61 -0.01 24.36
CA ASP A 69 -2.24 0.10 25.69
C ASP A 69 -1.18 0.49 26.72
N ILE A 70 -0.99 1.80 26.97
CA ILE A 70 -0.75 2.34 28.32
C ILE A 70 -1.33 3.78 28.34
N VAL A 71 -2.54 3.91 28.87
CA VAL A 71 -3.03 5.17 29.45
C VAL A 71 -2.28 5.39 30.75
N VAL A 72 -1.34 6.33 30.77
CA VAL A 72 -0.76 6.91 31.99
C VAL A 72 -0.90 8.42 31.89
N ASP A 73 -1.37 9.00 32.98
CA ASP A 73 -1.70 10.41 33.21
C ASP A 73 -0.82 11.41 32.43
N VAL A 74 -1.46 12.16 31.53
CA VAL A 74 -0.88 13.29 30.82
C VAL A 74 -1.00 14.52 31.71
N GLU A 75 -0.15 14.64 32.73
CA GLU A 75 0.09 15.95 33.36
C GLU A 75 1.51 16.19 33.88
N GLU A 76 2.47 15.24 33.73
CA GLU A 76 3.82 15.44 34.31
C GLU A 76 5.03 15.14 33.41
N ASN A 77 4.86 14.93 32.09
CA ASN A 77 6.00 14.66 31.19
C ASN A 77 6.02 15.45 29.87
N SER A 78 5.35 16.60 29.81
CA SER A 78 5.43 17.56 28.69
C SER A 78 6.79 18.30 28.59
N SER A 79 7.77 17.98 29.44
CA SER A 79 9.07 18.66 29.53
C SER A 79 10.21 17.97 28.76
N LEU A 80 10.01 16.77 28.18
CA LEU A 80 11.11 15.96 27.62
C LEU A 80 11.14 15.84 26.08
N LEU A 81 10.25 16.53 25.35
CA LEU A 81 10.20 16.51 23.88
C LEU A 81 10.28 17.90 23.24
N HIS A 82 11.00 18.84 23.88
CA HIS A 82 11.48 20.02 23.17
C HIS A 82 12.67 19.63 22.28
N PRO A 83 12.66 19.96 20.97
CA PRO A 83 13.86 19.84 20.15
C PRO A 83 14.93 20.73 20.80
N LYS A 84 16.15 20.20 21.00
CA LYS A 84 17.29 20.94 21.56
C LYS A 84 17.31 22.38 21.03
N ASP A 85 16.90 23.32 21.87
CA ASP A 85 16.90 24.73 21.52
C ASP A 85 18.32 25.12 21.14
N GLY A 86 18.46 25.71 19.94
CA GLY A 86 19.71 26.39 19.58
C GLY A 86 20.01 27.50 20.59
N PRO A 87 21.23 28.07 20.58
CA PRO A 87 21.57 29.15 21.48
C PRO A 87 20.53 30.27 21.38
N VAL A 88 19.89 30.62 22.50
CA VAL A 88 18.89 31.68 22.59
C VAL A 88 19.55 32.99 22.18
N LEU A 89 19.26 33.45 20.96
CA LEU A 89 19.80 34.68 20.41
C LEU A 89 19.31 35.88 21.24
N SER A 90 20.22 36.78 21.60
CA SER A 90 19.82 38.06 22.20
C SER A 90 18.88 38.84 21.25
N PRO A 91 18.02 39.74 21.77
CA PRO A 91 17.11 40.52 20.92
C PRO A 91 17.82 41.26 19.78
N THR A 92 19.02 41.78 20.07
CA THR A 92 19.87 42.45 19.09
C THR A 92 20.41 41.47 18.04
N GLN A 93 20.94 40.32 18.46
CA GLN A 93 21.40 39.28 17.52
C GLN A 93 20.26 38.75 16.65
N ARG A 94 19.05 38.62 17.19
CA ARG A 94 17.86 38.21 16.43
C ARG A 94 17.50 39.26 15.37
N LYS A 95 17.49 40.54 15.71
CA LYS A 95 17.25 41.63 14.73
C LYS A 95 18.31 41.67 13.64
N ILE A 96 19.58 41.56 13.99
CA ILE A 96 20.70 41.49 13.03
C ILE A 96 20.51 40.28 12.11
N LYS A 97 20.20 39.11 12.67
CA LYS A 97 19.96 37.90 11.89
C LYS A 97 18.79 38.07 10.93
N ILE A 98 17.67 38.67 11.35
CA ILE A 98 16.53 38.97 10.46
C ILE A 98 16.96 39.90 9.31
N GLY A 99 17.67 40.98 9.61
CA GLY A 99 18.18 41.92 8.61
C GLY A 99 19.08 41.25 7.59
N VAL A 100 20.08 40.50 8.06
CA VAL A 100 21.01 39.75 7.20
C VAL A 100 20.27 38.73 6.33
N TYR A 101 19.32 37.98 6.88
CA TYR A 101 18.56 36.99 6.11
C TYR A 101 17.68 37.65 5.04
N GLY A 102 17.04 38.78 5.34
CA GLY A 102 16.28 39.54 4.35
C GLY A 102 17.14 39.99 3.19
N VAL A 103 18.30 40.58 3.48
CA VAL A 103 19.26 41.03 2.45
C VAL A 103 19.81 39.86 1.64
N LEU A 104 20.24 38.77 2.28
CA LEU A 104 20.77 37.59 1.59
C LEU A 104 19.72 36.97 0.66
N ASN A 105 18.46 36.90 1.10
CA ASN A 105 17.37 36.41 0.24
C ASN A 105 17.16 37.33 -0.95
N THR A 106 17.13 38.65 -0.79
CA THR A 106 17.01 39.58 -1.92
C THR A 106 18.15 39.43 -2.93
N VAL A 107 19.39 39.26 -2.45
CA VAL A 107 20.58 39.05 -3.32
C VAL A 107 20.44 37.78 -4.17
N ILE A 108 19.76 36.75 -3.67
CA ILE A 108 19.46 35.52 -4.41
C ILE A 108 18.27 35.72 -5.36
N LEU A 109 17.18 36.33 -4.86
CA LEU A 109 15.90 36.41 -5.56
C LEU A 109 15.92 37.35 -6.76
N VAL A 110 16.62 38.48 -6.68
CA VAL A 110 16.66 39.47 -7.78
C VAL A 110 17.25 38.87 -9.06
N PRO A 111 18.43 38.21 -9.03
CA PRO A 111 18.93 37.45 -10.18
C PRO A 111 17.95 36.39 -10.71
N LEU A 112 17.28 35.67 -9.82
CA LEU A 112 16.31 34.64 -10.21
C LEU A 112 15.12 35.25 -10.95
N MET A 113 14.57 36.37 -10.48
CA MET A 113 13.47 37.07 -11.16
C MET A 113 13.87 37.58 -12.54
N ILE A 114 15.13 38.04 -12.69
CA ILE A 114 15.67 38.40 -14.01
C ILE A 114 15.72 37.15 -14.91
N SER A 115 16.24 36.03 -14.42
CA SER A 115 16.25 34.76 -15.15
C SER A 115 14.84 34.28 -15.52
N PHE A 116 13.82 34.50 -14.67
CA PHE A 116 12.43 34.16 -14.95
C PHE A 116 11.83 35.03 -16.05
N ALA A 117 12.13 36.33 -16.06
CA ALA A 117 11.76 37.20 -17.16
C ALA A 117 12.36 36.70 -18.50
N GLN A 118 13.61 36.24 -18.50
CA GLN A 118 14.23 35.65 -19.70
C GLN A 118 13.55 34.35 -20.15
N ILE A 119 13.09 33.53 -19.20
CA ILE A 119 12.37 32.29 -19.51
C ILE A 119 11.02 32.62 -20.15
N ILE A 120 10.24 33.54 -19.55
CA ILE A 120 8.92 33.95 -20.05
C ILE A 120 9.04 34.63 -21.42
N PHE A 121 9.98 35.55 -21.57
CA PHE A 121 10.14 36.40 -22.76
C PHE A 121 11.34 35.95 -23.59
N ARG A 122 11.48 34.63 -23.78
CA ARG A 122 12.61 34.03 -24.51
C ARG A 122 12.63 34.41 -25.99
N ASP A 123 11.50 34.82 -26.54
CA ASP A 123 11.42 35.20 -27.95
C ASP A 123 12.33 36.40 -28.28
N PRO A 124 13.13 36.35 -29.38
CA PRO A 124 14.02 37.45 -29.76
C PRO A 124 13.34 38.81 -29.88
N GLU A 125 12.07 38.85 -30.27
CA GLU A 125 11.31 40.11 -30.43
C GLU A 125 11.15 40.87 -29.10
N PHE A 126 11.19 40.19 -27.96
CA PHE A 126 11.11 40.83 -26.64
C PHE A 126 12.43 41.43 -26.15
N GLN A 127 13.57 41.11 -26.77
CA GLN A 127 14.90 41.52 -26.30
C GLN A 127 15.05 43.05 -26.14
N PRO A 128 14.55 43.91 -27.06
CA PRO A 128 14.64 45.36 -26.90
C PRO A 128 13.87 45.90 -25.68
N TYR A 129 12.83 45.17 -25.24
CA TYR A 129 11.94 45.55 -24.13
C TYR A 129 12.29 44.82 -22.84
N MET A 130 13.31 43.97 -22.85
CA MET A 130 13.64 43.07 -21.74
C MET A 130 13.90 43.82 -20.43
N ASN A 131 14.52 45.00 -20.49
CA ASN A 131 14.72 45.87 -19.34
C ASN A 131 13.40 46.24 -18.64
N ASP A 132 12.36 46.54 -19.42
CA ASP A 132 11.04 46.94 -18.91
C ASP A 132 10.26 45.71 -18.40
N LEU A 133 10.34 44.59 -19.13
CA LEU A 133 9.68 43.34 -18.77
C LEU A 133 10.23 42.73 -17.47
N VAL A 134 11.55 42.82 -17.25
CA VAL A 134 12.19 42.44 -15.98
C VAL A 134 11.61 43.23 -14.81
N LYS A 135 11.37 44.54 -14.98
CA LYS A 135 10.76 45.36 -13.93
C LYS A 135 9.32 44.91 -13.63
N LEU A 136 8.54 44.52 -14.64
CA LEU A 136 7.19 43.98 -14.42
C LEU A 136 7.22 42.64 -13.65
N VAL A 137 8.18 41.76 -13.94
CA VAL A 137 8.34 40.51 -13.19
C VAL A 137 8.75 40.78 -11.73
N LEU A 138 9.65 41.74 -11.49
CA LEU A 138 10.02 42.16 -10.13
C LEU A 138 8.85 42.80 -9.37
N VAL A 139 7.98 43.56 -10.05
CA VAL A 139 6.72 44.05 -9.45
C VAL A 139 5.83 42.87 -9.06
N SER A 140 5.68 41.89 -9.94
CA SER A 140 4.92 40.67 -9.63
C SER A 140 5.49 39.96 -8.40
N ALA A 141 6.82 39.80 -8.30
CA ALA A 141 7.49 39.20 -7.14
C ALA A 141 7.19 39.97 -5.83
N ALA A 142 7.28 41.30 -5.86
CA ALA A 142 6.97 42.13 -4.70
C ALA A 142 5.50 41.98 -4.26
N VAL A 143 4.56 41.95 -5.22
CA VAL A 143 3.14 41.73 -4.95
C VAL A 143 2.89 40.35 -4.35
N HIS A 144 3.54 39.30 -4.86
CA HIS A 144 3.46 37.96 -4.26
C HIS A 144 4.01 38.00 -2.82
N GLN A 145 5.18 38.59 -2.59
CA GLN A 145 5.80 38.62 -1.28
C GLN A 145 4.93 39.31 -0.23
N ILE A 146 4.30 40.44 -0.55
CA ILE A 146 3.42 41.14 0.39
C ILE A 146 2.12 40.36 0.64
N CYS A 147 1.51 39.77 -0.39
CA CYS A 147 0.30 38.95 -0.24
C CYS A 147 0.55 37.79 0.73
N PHE A 148 1.69 37.10 0.60
CA PHE A 148 2.06 36.01 1.51
C PHE A 148 2.34 36.46 2.92
N THR A 149 3.09 37.57 3.04
CA THR A 149 3.41 38.17 4.32
C THR A 149 2.14 38.59 5.07
N CYS A 150 1.05 38.89 4.38
CA CYS A 150 -0.25 39.22 4.96
C CYS A 150 -1.15 38.00 5.20
N VAL A 151 -1.27 37.09 4.22
CA VAL A 151 -2.34 36.08 4.17
C VAL A 151 -1.92 34.70 4.66
N SER A 152 -0.64 34.30 4.51
CA SER A 152 -0.22 32.94 4.90
C SER A 152 -0.35 32.71 6.41
N SER A 153 -0.71 31.49 6.80
CA SER A 153 -0.71 31.08 8.21
C SER A 153 0.72 30.92 8.77
N LEU A 154 1.71 30.76 7.89
CA LEU A 154 3.10 30.54 8.25
C LEU A 154 3.85 31.87 8.43
N PRO A 155 4.42 32.16 9.61
CA PRO A 155 5.07 33.44 9.87
C PRO A 155 6.36 33.64 9.07
N PHE A 156 6.94 32.59 8.51
CA PHE A 156 8.19 32.64 7.74
C PHE A 156 8.00 32.42 6.23
N ALA A 157 6.75 32.38 5.74
CA ALA A 157 6.46 32.15 4.32
C ALA A 157 7.13 33.21 3.43
N MET A 158 7.84 32.75 2.40
CA MET A 158 8.29 33.61 1.29
C MET A 158 7.36 33.36 0.11
N GLY A 159 6.78 34.43 -0.42
CA GLY A 159 5.92 34.41 -1.60
C GLY A 159 6.70 34.98 -2.77
N GLN A 160 7.02 34.15 -3.74
CA GLN A 160 7.79 34.54 -4.93
C GLN A 160 7.16 33.91 -6.17
N VAL A 161 7.53 34.39 -7.35
CA VAL A 161 7.04 33.81 -8.61
C VAL A 161 7.54 32.36 -8.70
N GLN A 162 6.64 31.41 -8.98
CA GLN A 162 6.96 29.99 -9.07
C GLN A 162 7.46 29.62 -10.48
N ASP A 163 8.48 28.77 -10.55
CA ASP A 163 9.11 28.29 -11.78
C ASP A 163 8.20 27.36 -12.61
N ALA A 164 7.37 26.54 -11.96
CA ALA A 164 6.43 25.63 -12.61
C ALA A 164 5.48 26.31 -13.62
N GLY A 165 5.08 27.56 -13.37
CA GLY A 165 4.19 28.30 -14.28
C GLY A 165 4.90 28.94 -15.48
N LEU A 166 6.21 29.19 -15.37
CA LEU A 166 6.94 30.08 -16.31
C LEU A 166 6.99 29.53 -17.72
N ILE A 167 7.13 28.21 -17.86
CA ILE A 167 7.24 27.58 -19.18
C ILE A 167 5.95 27.68 -19.99
N PHE A 168 4.80 27.64 -19.31
CA PHE A 168 3.50 27.83 -19.94
C PHE A 168 3.29 29.30 -20.30
N LEU A 169 3.72 30.24 -19.44
CA LEU A 169 3.73 31.67 -19.77
C LEU A 169 4.63 31.97 -20.98
N SER A 170 5.76 31.28 -21.09
CA SER A 170 6.67 31.38 -22.24
C SER A 170 6.11 30.78 -23.52
N ALA A 171 5.45 29.63 -23.41
CA ALA A 171 4.74 29.01 -24.53
C ALA A 171 3.62 29.92 -25.05
N MET A 172 2.82 30.51 -24.15
CA MET A 172 1.77 31.46 -24.51
C MET A 172 2.34 32.74 -25.14
N SER A 173 3.42 33.32 -24.61
CA SER A 173 4.03 34.54 -25.18
C SER A 173 4.58 34.29 -26.58
N SER A 174 5.26 33.15 -26.79
CA SER A 174 5.80 32.74 -28.09
C SER A 174 4.68 32.42 -29.08
N SER A 175 3.59 31.77 -28.62
CA SER A 175 2.42 31.50 -29.45
C SER A 175 1.75 32.78 -29.91
N ILE A 176 1.60 33.79 -29.05
CA ILE A 176 0.96 35.07 -29.41
C ILE A 176 1.78 35.80 -30.47
N ILE A 177 3.11 35.84 -30.33
CA ILE A 177 3.99 36.41 -31.36
C ILE A 177 3.76 35.71 -32.70
N LYS A 178 3.83 34.37 -32.70
CA LYS A 178 3.67 33.57 -33.92
C LYS A 178 2.32 33.83 -34.59
N SER A 179 1.22 33.77 -33.83
CA SER A 179 -0.12 34.02 -34.34
C SER A 179 -0.30 35.43 -34.90
N LEU A 180 0.25 36.45 -34.23
CA LEU A 180 0.17 37.83 -34.73
C LEU A 180 1.05 38.06 -35.96
N HIS A 181 2.21 37.42 -36.03
CA HIS A 181 3.08 37.46 -37.19
C HIS A 181 2.41 36.82 -38.41
N ASP A 182 1.81 35.64 -38.22
CA ASP A 182 1.09 34.91 -39.27
C ASP A 182 -0.13 35.69 -39.80
N MET A 183 -0.81 36.46 -38.94
CA MET A 183 -1.98 37.26 -39.33
C MET A 183 -1.61 38.58 -40.02
N ARG A 184 -0.64 39.32 -39.47
CA ARG A 184 -0.35 40.70 -39.88
C ARG A 184 0.70 40.80 -40.97
N GLY A 185 1.57 39.79 -41.13
CA GLY A 185 2.73 39.86 -42.02
C GLY A 185 3.54 41.13 -41.75
N ASP A 186 3.71 41.96 -42.77
CA ASP A 186 4.48 43.21 -42.70
C ASP A 186 3.84 44.32 -41.82
N ALA A 187 2.55 44.20 -41.46
CA ALA A 187 1.86 45.14 -40.57
C ALA A 187 2.05 44.83 -39.08
N PHE A 188 3.03 43.99 -38.74
CA PHE A 188 3.37 43.56 -37.39
C PHE A 188 3.76 44.76 -36.50
N SER A 189 3.09 44.91 -35.36
CA SER A 189 3.38 45.95 -34.38
C SER A 189 3.72 45.33 -33.04
N MET A 190 4.90 45.66 -32.52
CA MET A 190 5.33 45.19 -31.21
C MET A 190 4.47 45.77 -30.07
N GLU A 191 3.81 46.90 -30.28
CA GLU A 191 2.87 47.46 -29.31
C GLU A 191 1.62 46.59 -29.13
N GLU A 192 1.11 46.00 -30.22
CA GLU A 192 0.00 45.03 -30.18
C GLU A 192 0.44 43.71 -29.53
N VAL A 193 1.66 43.25 -29.83
CA VAL A 193 2.25 42.05 -29.21
C VAL A 193 2.40 42.24 -27.70
N LEU A 194 2.98 43.35 -27.26
CA LEU A 194 3.18 43.64 -25.84
C LEU A 194 1.84 43.77 -25.12
N ALA A 195 0.88 44.52 -25.66
CA ALA A 195 -0.44 44.67 -25.06
C ALA A 195 -1.18 43.33 -24.95
N THR A 196 -1.20 42.54 -26.03
CA THR A 196 -1.88 41.24 -26.06
C THR A 196 -1.20 40.21 -25.15
N THR A 197 0.14 40.14 -25.16
CA THR A 197 0.90 39.20 -24.32
C THR A 197 0.75 39.52 -22.84
N LEU A 198 0.97 40.78 -22.44
CA LEU A 198 0.87 41.18 -21.04
C LEU A 198 -0.56 41.04 -20.50
N PHE A 199 -1.57 41.36 -21.32
CA PHE A 199 -2.97 41.13 -20.97
C PHE A 199 -3.28 39.64 -20.80
N THR A 200 -2.91 38.80 -21.77
CA THR A 200 -3.14 37.35 -21.70
C THR A 200 -2.47 36.76 -20.48
N MET A 201 -1.22 37.12 -20.18
CA MET A 201 -0.52 36.67 -18.98
C MET A 201 -1.21 37.11 -17.69
N ALA A 202 -1.67 38.36 -17.61
CA ALA A 202 -2.38 38.87 -16.44
C ALA A 202 -3.70 38.12 -16.21
N VAL A 203 -4.47 37.87 -17.28
CA VAL A 203 -5.73 37.11 -17.21
C VAL A 203 -5.45 35.65 -16.85
N SER A 204 -4.47 35.01 -17.48
CA SER A 204 -4.09 33.61 -17.22
C SER A 204 -3.63 33.39 -15.78
N THR A 205 -2.81 34.30 -15.22
CA THR A 205 -2.33 34.20 -13.83
C THR A 205 -3.44 34.53 -12.82
N ALA A 206 -4.32 35.49 -13.11
CA ALA A 206 -5.50 35.76 -12.28
C ALA A 206 -6.48 34.57 -12.28
N ALA A 207 -6.76 34.00 -13.44
CA ALA A 207 -7.60 32.81 -13.58
C ALA A 207 -6.99 31.60 -12.86
N LEU A 208 -5.66 31.42 -12.94
CA LEU A 208 -4.94 30.39 -12.21
C LEU A 208 -5.14 30.53 -10.68
N GLY A 209 -4.94 31.74 -10.15
CA GLY A 209 -5.18 32.02 -8.73
C GLY A 209 -6.64 31.73 -8.31
N ALA A 210 -7.60 32.15 -9.12
CA ALA A 210 -9.02 31.84 -8.88
C ALA A 210 -9.29 30.33 -8.88
N ALA A 211 -8.73 29.59 -9.84
CA ALA A 211 -8.88 28.14 -9.95
C ALA A 211 -8.29 27.42 -8.73
N LEU A 212 -7.10 27.82 -8.26
CA LEU A 212 -6.50 27.27 -7.03
C LEU A 212 -7.37 27.53 -5.79
N ILE A 213 -7.95 28.73 -5.68
CA ILE A 213 -8.89 29.06 -4.59
C ILE A 213 -10.14 28.17 -4.64
N VAL A 214 -10.72 27.96 -5.83
CA VAL A 214 -11.87 27.06 -5.99
C VAL A 214 -11.49 25.64 -5.59
N THR A 215 -10.35 25.13 -6.03
CA THR A 215 -9.86 23.78 -5.71
C THR A 215 -9.63 23.59 -4.22
N GLY A 216 -9.04 24.58 -3.54
CA GLY A 216 -8.91 24.58 -2.10
C GLY A 216 -10.27 24.58 -1.39
N LYS A 217 -11.21 25.45 -1.80
CA LYS A 217 -12.55 25.52 -1.20
C LYS A 217 -13.37 24.24 -1.39
N LEU A 218 -13.24 23.58 -2.54
CA LEU A 218 -13.90 22.30 -2.83
C LEU A 218 -13.21 21.10 -2.17
N ARG A 219 -12.11 21.31 -1.44
CA ARG A 219 -11.28 20.26 -0.83
C ARG A 219 -10.77 19.23 -1.85
N LEU A 220 -10.50 19.69 -3.07
CA LEU A 220 -10.02 18.87 -4.18
C LEU A 220 -8.49 18.82 -4.25
N ALA A 221 -7.76 19.41 -3.30
CA ALA A 221 -6.30 19.36 -3.25
C ALA A 221 -5.77 17.91 -3.24
N SER A 222 -6.52 16.97 -2.64
CA SER A 222 -6.19 15.54 -2.65
C SER A 222 -6.24 14.93 -4.05
N PHE A 223 -7.10 15.42 -4.95
CA PHE A 223 -7.17 14.92 -6.32
C PHE A 223 -5.94 15.29 -7.14
N VAL A 224 -5.43 16.51 -6.92
CA VAL A 224 -4.24 16.99 -7.60
C VAL A 224 -3.04 16.10 -7.27
N GLN A 225 -2.95 15.57 -6.05
CA GLN A 225 -1.88 14.68 -5.60
C GLN A 225 -1.86 13.31 -6.31
N TYR A 226 -2.89 12.93 -7.06
CA TYR A 226 -2.90 11.69 -7.85
C TYR A 226 -2.13 11.80 -9.18
N LEU A 227 -1.58 12.97 -9.52
CA LEU A 227 -0.78 13.10 -10.73
C LEU A 227 0.45 12.18 -10.64
N PRO A 228 0.65 11.27 -11.61
CA PRO A 228 1.69 10.26 -11.47
C PRO A 228 3.09 10.89 -11.36
N MET A 229 3.80 10.57 -10.28
CA MET A 229 5.18 11.02 -10.02
C MET A 229 6.12 10.89 -11.22
N PRO A 230 6.09 9.81 -12.02
CA PRO A 230 6.92 9.70 -13.21
C PRO A 230 6.69 10.79 -14.26
N VAL A 231 5.44 11.24 -14.42
CA VAL A 231 5.08 12.29 -15.38
C VAL A 231 5.62 13.64 -14.91
N VAL A 232 5.48 13.92 -13.61
CA VAL A 232 6.02 15.13 -13.00
C VAL A 232 7.54 15.12 -13.08
N GLY A 233 8.17 13.97 -12.86
CA GLY A 233 9.62 13.84 -12.96
C GLY A 233 10.14 14.19 -14.35
N GLY A 234 9.49 13.70 -15.40
CA GLY A 234 9.87 14.06 -16.77
C GLY A 234 9.61 15.53 -17.11
N TYR A 235 8.52 16.10 -16.60
CA TYR A 235 8.22 17.52 -16.70
C TYR A 235 9.27 18.41 -15.99
N LEU A 236 9.64 18.08 -14.76
CA LEU A 236 10.66 18.82 -14.00
C LEU A 236 12.03 18.71 -14.66
N ALA A 237 12.37 17.54 -15.21
CA ALA A 237 13.57 17.39 -16.04
C ALA A 237 13.53 18.30 -17.29
N PHE A 238 12.37 18.42 -17.93
CA PHE A 238 12.18 19.31 -19.08
C PHE A 238 12.34 20.78 -18.71
N ILE A 239 11.82 21.23 -17.56
CA ILE A 239 12.08 22.60 -17.06
C ILE A 239 13.59 22.86 -16.92
N GLY A 240 14.33 21.90 -16.34
CA GLY A 240 15.78 22.02 -16.20
C GLY A 240 16.47 22.19 -17.56
N PHE A 241 16.11 21.35 -18.54
CA PHE A 241 16.61 21.46 -19.90
C PHE A 241 16.23 22.79 -20.58
N TYR A 242 14.98 23.24 -20.43
CA TYR A 242 14.48 24.49 -20.98
C TYR A 242 15.20 25.72 -20.37
N ALA A 243 15.48 25.68 -19.07
CA ALA A 243 16.26 26.72 -18.39
C ALA A 243 17.67 26.82 -18.97
N MET A 244 18.32 25.68 -19.26
CA MET A 244 19.62 25.65 -19.92
C MET A 244 19.58 26.28 -21.31
N GLU A 245 18.58 25.96 -22.13
CA GLU A 245 18.41 26.59 -23.44
C GLU A 245 18.25 28.12 -23.34
N ALA A 246 17.41 28.59 -22.40
CA ALA A 246 17.23 30.01 -22.16
C ALA A 246 18.54 30.70 -21.72
N GLY A 247 19.35 30.02 -20.90
CA GLY A 247 20.63 30.54 -20.43
C GLY A 247 21.70 30.60 -21.49
N LEU A 248 21.79 29.56 -22.31
CA LEU A 248 22.68 29.54 -23.47
C LEU A 248 22.28 30.64 -24.46
N SER A 249 20.98 30.76 -24.75
CA SER A 249 20.46 31.74 -25.72
C SER A 249 20.77 33.18 -25.31
N MET A 250 20.61 33.50 -24.03
CA MET A 250 20.93 34.82 -23.51
C MET A 250 22.45 35.08 -23.47
N MET A 251 23.29 34.11 -23.12
CA MET A 251 24.75 34.29 -23.12
C MET A 251 25.32 34.54 -24.52
N THR A 252 24.87 33.76 -25.51
CA THR A 252 25.40 33.84 -26.88
C THR A 252 24.68 34.89 -27.73
N THR A 253 23.58 35.47 -27.23
CA THR A 253 22.72 36.38 -28.00
C THR A 253 22.09 35.74 -29.24
N GLN A 254 22.09 34.40 -29.30
CA GLN A 254 21.52 33.61 -30.39
C GLN A 254 20.26 32.90 -29.90
N SER A 255 19.26 32.75 -30.76
CA SER A 255 18.04 31.98 -30.44
C SER A 255 18.32 30.48 -30.55
N ILE A 256 18.23 29.78 -29.42
CA ILE A 256 18.36 28.31 -29.30
C ILE A 256 16.99 27.78 -28.89
N LYS A 257 16.20 27.31 -29.86
CA LYS A 257 14.83 26.84 -29.62
C LYS A 257 14.61 25.42 -30.09
N GLU A 258 15.14 25.08 -31.26
CA GLU A 258 14.95 23.77 -31.88
C GLU A 258 16.21 22.92 -31.75
N PRO A 259 16.10 21.57 -31.79
CA PRO A 259 17.26 20.68 -31.81
C PRO A 259 18.29 21.03 -32.88
N ALA A 260 17.87 21.60 -34.01
CA ALA A 260 18.75 22.06 -35.09
C ALA A 260 19.58 23.30 -34.70
N ASP A 261 19.07 24.16 -33.81
CA ASP A 261 19.74 25.39 -33.39
C ASP A 261 21.00 25.14 -32.55
N TRP A 262 21.14 23.92 -31.98
CA TRP A 262 22.30 23.54 -31.19
C TRP A 262 23.61 23.60 -31.97
N VAL A 263 23.56 23.53 -33.31
CA VAL A 263 24.73 23.71 -34.16
C VAL A 263 25.28 25.15 -34.08
N LYS A 264 24.43 26.15 -33.80
CA LYS A 264 24.86 27.56 -33.66
C LYS A 264 25.84 27.76 -32.50
N LEU A 265 25.75 26.91 -31.46
CA LEU A 265 26.69 26.89 -30.33
C LEU A 265 28.09 26.37 -30.70
N ALA A 266 28.29 25.76 -31.86
CA ALA A 266 29.60 25.33 -32.31
C ALA A 266 30.45 26.51 -32.84
N ASP A 267 29.84 27.68 -33.02
CA ASP A 267 30.54 28.91 -33.39
C ASP A 267 31.50 29.36 -32.27
N TRP A 268 32.65 29.89 -32.66
CA TRP A 268 33.71 30.24 -31.71
C TRP A 268 33.26 31.36 -30.75
N ASP A 269 32.56 32.36 -31.26
CA ASP A 269 32.06 33.48 -30.46
C ASP A 269 31.00 33.01 -29.44
N ALA A 270 30.14 32.09 -29.86
CA ALA A 270 29.15 31.47 -28.98
C ALA A 270 29.80 30.61 -27.88
N LEU A 271 30.86 29.85 -28.20
CA LEU A 271 31.61 29.05 -27.22
C LEU A 271 32.29 29.94 -26.18
N VAL A 272 32.96 31.02 -26.61
CA VAL A 272 33.66 31.95 -25.71
C VAL A 272 32.68 32.59 -24.73
N LEU A 273 31.47 32.93 -25.17
CA LEU A 273 30.44 33.54 -24.33
C LEU A 273 29.73 32.54 -23.40
N SER A 274 29.52 31.30 -23.84
CA SER A 274 28.69 30.32 -23.11
C SER A 274 29.47 29.41 -22.15
N VAL A 275 30.66 28.94 -22.55
CA VAL A 275 31.45 27.97 -21.77
C VAL A 275 31.78 28.47 -20.35
N PRO A 276 32.21 29.73 -20.14
CA PRO A 276 32.45 30.23 -18.79
C PRO A 276 31.21 30.16 -17.89
N GLY A 277 30.03 30.39 -18.44
CA GLY A 277 28.76 30.32 -17.70
C GLY A 277 28.38 28.90 -17.33
N VAL A 278 28.54 27.95 -18.25
CA VAL A 278 28.33 26.52 -17.98
C VAL A 278 29.28 26.02 -16.89
N ILE A 279 30.56 26.39 -16.97
CA ILE A 279 31.57 26.04 -15.95
C ILE A 279 31.19 26.67 -14.61
N ALA A 280 30.84 27.96 -14.59
CA ALA A 280 30.47 28.66 -13.37
C ALA A 280 29.21 28.05 -12.73
N GLY A 281 28.17 27.76 -13.51
CA GLY A 281 26.95 27.11 -13.01
C GLY A 281 27.21 25.71 -12.46
N THR A 282 28.03 24.91 -13.16
CA THR A 282 28.46 23.58 -12.69
C THR A 282 29.29 23.67 -11.40
N ALA A 283 30.18 24.65 -11.31
CA ALA A 283 30.96 24.90 -10.11
C ALA A 283 30.05 25.29 -8.93
N ILE A 284 29.08 26.19 -9.14
CA ILE A 284 28.10 26.56 -8.10
C ILE A 284 27.31 25.34 -7.65
N PHE A 285 26.83 24.51 -8.58
CA PHE A 285 26.13 23.28 -8.26
C PHE A 285 26.98 22.36 -7.39
N TRP A 286 28.23 22.11 -7.79
CA TRP A 286 29.15 21.26 -7.04
C TRP A 286 29.47 21.82 -5.64
N VAL A 287 29.73 23.11 -5.52
CA VAL A 287 29.98 23.81 -4.25
C VAL A 287 28.76 23.70 -3.32
N ASN A 288 27.55 23.99 -3.81
CA ASN A 288 26.31 23.88 -3.06
C ASN A 288 25.99 22.43 -2.66
N SER A 289 26.42 21.46 -3.46
CA SER A 289 26.29 20.03 -3.12
C SER A 289 27.21 19.66 -1.94
N ARG A 290 28.41 20.24 -1.88
CA ARG A 290 29.43 19.83 -0.92
C ARG A 290 29.26 20.45 0.47
N TRP A 291 28.75 21.68 0.54
CA TRP A 291 28.64 22.47 1.77
C TRP A 291 27.21 22.94 2.05
N ASP A 292 26.69 22.54 3.21
CA ASP A 292 25.33 22.89 3.66
C ASP A 292 25.38 24.14 4.55
N HIS A 293 25.68 25.29 3.95
CA HIS A 293 25.69 26.58 4.65
C HIS A 293 24.99 27.66 3.83
N MET A 294 24.12 28.44 4.47
CA MET A 294 23.22 29.36 3.76
C MET A 294 23.94 30.52 3.05
N ALA A 295 25.13 30.90 3.51
CA ALA A 295 25.93 31.94 2.85
C ALA A 295 26.66 31.45 1.59
N VAL A 296 26.69 30.13 1.31
CA VAL A 296 27.44 29.58 0.17
C VAL A 296 26.93 30.15 -1.15
N MET A 297 25.63 30.09 -1.39
CA MET A 297 25.02 30.58 -2.64
C MET A 297 25.29 32.10 -2.84
N PRO A 298 24.96 33.01 -1.89
CA PRO A 298 25.30 34.42 -2.04
C PRO A 298 26.78 34.70 -2.25
N CYS A 299 27.67 33.99 -1.56
CA CYS A 299 29.11 34.13 -1.75
C CYS A 299 29.56 33.68 -3.14
N CYS A 300 28.99 32.61 -3.70
CA CYS A 300 29.27 32.20 -5.06
C CYS A 300 28.84 33.26 -6.09
N LEU A 301 27.66 33.86 -5.92
CA LEU A 301 27.19 34.93 -6.80
C LEU A 301 28.09 36.17 -6.71
N ALA A 302 28.42 36.59 -5.49
CA ALA A 302 29.30 37.72 -5.28
C ALA A 302 30.71 37.47 -5.85
N ALA A 303 31.24 36.26 -5.69
CA ALA A 303 32.53 35.86 -6.24
C ALA A 303 32.53 35.90 -7.77
N MET A 304 31.44 35.48 -8.42
CA MET A 304 31.33 35.54 -9.88
C MET A 304 31.35 36.99 -10.39
N LEU A 305 30.54 37.87 -9.81
CA LEU A 305 30.52 39.29 -10.17
C LEU A 305 31.87 39.96 -9.92
N THR A 306 32.47 39.68 -8.77
CA THR A 306 33.80 40.23 -8.40
C THR A 306 34.88 39.77 -9.38
N THR A 307 34.84 38.49 -9.76
CA THR A 307 35.80 37.92 -10.73
C THR A 307 35.67 38.58 -12.09
N PHE A 308 34.44 38.82 -12.57
CA PHE A 308 34.21 39.48 -13.86
C PHE A 308 34.80 40.90 -13.89
N TYR A 309 34.47 41.74 -12.90
CA TYR A 309 35.00 43.11 -12.87
C TYR A 309 36.51 43.15 -12.59
N ALA A 310 37.05 42.22 -11.79
CA ALA A 310 38.49 42.09 -11.60
C ALA A 310 39.20 41.75 -12.93
N LEU A 311 38.61 40.89 -13.76
CA LEU A 311 39.15 40.58 -15.09
C LEU A 311 39.11 41.79 -16.02
N LEU A 312 38.04 42.59 -16.01
CA LEU A 312 37.99 43.84 -16.77
C LEU A 312 39.11 44.80 -16.36
N LEU A 313 39.33 44.96 -15.05
CA LEU A 313 40.40 45.79 -14.50
C LEU A 313 41.80 45.28 -14.87
N VAL A 314 42.05 43.96 -14.79
CA VAL A 314 43.36 43.36 -15.11
C VAL A 314 43.66 43.39 -16.60
N THR A 315 42.66 43.18 -17.45
CA THR A 315 42.82 43.20 -18.91
C THR A 315 42.80 44.61 -19.51
N GLY A 316 42.40 45.62 -18.72
CA GLY A 316 42.23 46.99 -19.19
C GLY A 316 41.04 47.16 -20.15
N THR A 317 40.13 46.19 -20.22
CA THR A 317 38.93 46.24 -21.08
C THR A 317 37.87 47.14 -20.44
N SER A 318 37.31 48.07 -21.22
CA SER A 318 36.25 48.93 -20.72
C SER A 318 34.90 48.20 -20.67
N LEU A 319 33.95 48.70 -19.87
CA LEU A 319 32.60 48.14 -19.83
C LEU A 319 31.89 48.27 -21.19
N GLU A 320 32.22 49.28 -21.99
CA GLU A 320 31.68 49.43 -23.34
C GLU A 320 32.25 48.40 -24.31
N ASP A 321 33.56 48.08 -24.21
CA ASP A 321 34.15 47.00 -24.99
C ASP A 321 33.52 45.66 -24.64
N ALA A 322 33.24 45.43 -23.34
CA ALA A 322 32.55 44.23 -22.87
C ALA A 322 31.10 44.14 -23.40
N ARG A 323 30.40 45.26 -23.57
CA ARG A 323 29.07 45.31 -24.20
C ARG A 323 29.15 45.02 -25.70
N ALA A 324 30.08 45.66 -26.40
CA ALA A 324 30.31 45.43 -27.81
C ALA A 324 30.67 43.96 -28.12
N ALA A 325 31.40 43.31 -27.20
CA ALA A 325 31.72 41.89 -27.26
C ALA A 325 30.60 40.97 -26.74
N GLY A 326 29.43 41.50 -26.36
CA GLY A 326 28.24 40.73 -25.98
C GLY A 326 28.18 40.21 -24.55
N TRP A 327 29.17 40.50 -23.70
CA TRP A 327 29.24 40.01 -22.30
C TRP A 327 28.23 40.67 -21.37
N VAL A 328 27.85 41.91 -21.65
CA VAL A 328 26.91 42.72 -20.85
C VAL A 328 25.84 43.29 -21.77
N ALA A 329 24.61 43.42 -21.30
CA ALA A 329 23.54 44.02 -22.10
C ALA A 329 23.75 45.53 -22.25
N GLU A 330 23.28 46.09 -23.38
CA GLU A 330 23.26 47.53 -23.58
C GLU A 330 22.22 48.21 -22.67
N PRO A 331 22.55 49.38 -22.10
CA PRO A 331 21.57 50.14 -21.33
C PRO A 331 20.46 50.66 -22.26
N PRO A 332 19.21 50.76 -21.75
CA PRO A 332 18.12 51.31 -22.55
C PRO A 332 18.42 52.78 -22.93
N PRO A 333 18.12 53.22 -24.16
CA PRO A 333 18.43 54.57 -24.65
C PRO A 333 17.70 55.67 -23.86
N SER A 334 16.52 55.36 -23.31
CA SER A 334 15.85 56.19 -22.30
C SER A 334 15.20 55.28 -21.25
N PRO A 335 15.58 55.39 -19.96
CA PRO A 335 14.93 54.61 -18.90
C PRO A 335 13.45 55.01 -18.81
N ARG A 336 12.54 54.06 -19.02
CA ARG A 336 11.11 54.29 -18.80
C ARG A 336 10.77 54.25 -17.32
N THR A 337 9.92 55.17 -16.90
CA THR A 337 9.30 55.14 -15.56
C THR A 337 8.29 53.99 -15.48
N ILE A 338 8.00 53.51 -14.27
CA ILE A 338 7.00 52.45 -14.07
C ILE A 338 5.64 52.82 -14.68
N ALA A 339 5.21 54.08 -14.58
CA ALA A 339 3.97 54.55 -15.19
C ALA A 339 3.96 54.40 -16.73
N GLN A 340 5.10 54.64 -17.39
CA GLN A 340 5.24 54.45 -18.83
C GLN A 340 5.27 52.96 -19.21
N ILE A 341 5.87 52.10 -18.38
CA ILE A 341 5.89 50.65 -18.58
C ILE A 341 4.47 50.07 -18.43
N TYR A 342 3.69 50.54 -17.45
CA TYR A 342 2.27 50.20 -17.33
C TYR A 342 1.44 50.66 -18.55
N GLY A 343 1.92 51.66 -19.30
CA GLY A 343 1.35 52.05 -20.58
C GLY A 343 1.36 50.96 -21.66
N PHE A 344 2.13 49.87 -21.48
CA PHE A 344 2.05 48.71 -22.36
C PHE A 344 0.71 47.96 -22.26
N TYR A 345 -0.04 48.13 -21.16
CA TYR A 345 -1.40 47.58 -21.02
C TYR A 345 -2.42 48.46 -21.77
N ASP A 346 -2.23 48.64 -23.07
CA ASP A 346 -3.12 49.42 -23.92
C ASP A 346 -4.28 48.55 -24.42
N PHE A 347 -5.44 48.70 -23.80
CA PHE A 347 -6.65 47.95 -24.13
C PHE A 347 -7.13 48.15 -25.58
N SER A 348 -6.76 49.25 -26.23
CA SER A 348 -7.14 49.51 -27.63
C SER A 348 -6.35 48.67 -28.62
N LYS A 349 -5.18 48.15 -28.21
CA LYS A 349 -4.26 47.36 -29.03
C LYS A 349 -4.29 45.87 -28.71
N ILE A 350 -5.18 45.43 -27.82
CA ILE A 350 -5.31 44.00 -27.49
C ILE A 350 -6.01 43.27 -28.62
N ASN A 351 -5.38 42.22 -29.12
CA ASN A 351 -5.99 41.32 -30.07
C ASN A 351 -6.65 40.14 -29.34
N PHE A 352 -7.98 40.05 -29.42
CA PHE A 352 -8.74 39.00 -28.72
C PHE A 352 -8.87 37.69 -29.50
N SER A 353 -8.50 37.63 -30.79
CA SER A 353 -8.83 36.48 -31.65
C SER A 353 -8.10 35.20 -31.27
N HIS A 354 -6.93 35.30 -30.64
CA HIS A 354 -6.06 34.16 -30.30
C HIS A 354 -5.95 33.89 -28.81
N LEU A 355 -6.77 34.54 -27.98
CA LEU A 355 -6.80 34.27 -26.54
C LEU A 355 -7.36 32.89 -26.21
N THR A 356 -8.33 32.42 -26.98
CA THR A 356 -8.93 31.08 -26.80
C THR A 356 -7.95 29.96 -27.13
N ASP A 357 -7.00 30.22 -28.02
CA ASP A 357 -5.98 29.24 -28.42
C ASP A 357 -5.01 28.94 -27.26
N GLN A 358 -4.97 29.79 -26.24
CA GLN A 358 -4.13 29.62 -25.05
C GLN A 358 -4.78 28.74 -23.97
N ILE A 359 -6.06 28.39 -24.11
CA ILE A 359 -6.80 27.59 -23.12
C ILE A 359 -6.14 26.23 -22.83
N PRO A 360 -5.71 25.43 -23.83
CA PRO A 360 -5.06 24.15 -23.57
C PRO A 360 -3.78 24.29 -22.73
N THR A 361 -2.91 25.23 -23.09
CA THR A 361 -1.68 25.54 -22.36
C THR A 361 -1.99 26.04 -20.94
N TRP A 362 -3.05 26.84 -20.76
CA TRP A 362 -3.51 27.28 -19.43
C TRP A 362 -4.04 26.13 -18.56
N ILE A 363 -4.80 25.19 -19.12
CA ILE A 363 -5.28 24.01 -18.37
C ILE A 363 -4.10 23.17 -17.89
N ALA A 364 -3.10 22.94 -18.75
CA ALA A 364 -1.88 22.24 -18.39
C ALA A 364 -1.10 22.97 -17.29
N MET A 365 -0.96 24.30 -17.42
CA MET A 365 -0.36 25.16 -16.39
C MET A 365 -1.07 25.01 -15.04
N TYR A 366 -2.41 25.02 -15.02
CA TYR A 366 -3.18 24.88 -13.79
C TYR A 366 -2.88 23.57 -13.06
N PHE A 367 -2.95 22.43 -13.75
CA PHE A 367 -2.69 21.13 -13.10
C PHE A 367 -1.28 21.02 -12.56
N VAL A 368 -0.30 21.49 -13.34
CA VAL A 368 1.11 21.44 -12.95
C VAL A 368 1.42 22.36 -11.78
N VAL A 369 0.92 23.60 -11.80
CA VAL A 369 1.14 24.55 -10.70
C VAL A 369 0.41 24.11 -9.43
N ALA A 370 -0.83 23.62 -9.56
CA ALA A 370 -1.58 23.06 -8.43
C ALA A 370 -0.82 21.89 -7.81
N PHE A 371 -0.26 21.00 -8.65
CA PHE A 371 0.51 19.86 -8.18
C PHE A 371 1.79 20.29 -7.47
N SER A 372 2.60 21.14 -8.10
CA SER A 372 3.84 21.66 -7.51
C SER A 372 3.56 22.34 -6.16
N SER A 373 2.54 23.20 -6.11
CA SER A 373 2.13 23.86 -4.87
C SER A 373 1.71 22.86 -3.79
N SER A 374 1.00 21.77 -4.15
CA SER A 374 0.61 20.73 -3.19
C SER A 374 1.81 19.96 -2.62
N LEU A 375 2.83 19.72 -3.44
CA LEU A 375 4.08 19.10 -3.00
C LEU A 375 4.90 20.03 -2.11
N ASP A 376 4.93 21.33 -2.41
CA ASP A 376 5.58 22.33 -1.56
C ASP A 376 4.94 22.33 -0.16
N VAL A 377 3.61 22.29 -0.07
CA VAL A 377 2.89 22.18 1.21
C VAL A 377 3.25 20.89 1.94
N ALA A 378 3.22 19.74 1.26
CA ALA A 378 3.54 18.44 1.87
C ALA A 378 5.01 18.38 2.35
N ALA A 379 5.94 18.99 1.62
CA ALA A 379 7.34 19.09 2.00
C ALA A 379 7.52 19.97 3.25
N VAL A 380 6.80 21.10 3.34
CA VAL A 380 6.82 22.00 4.50
C VAL A 380 6.21 21.32 5.72
N GLU A 381 5.09 20.61 5.57
CA GLU A 381 4.48 19.78 6.62
C GLU A 381 5.47 18.75 7.15
N THR A 382 6.12 18.00 6.24
CA THR A 382 7.13 16.99 6.60
C THR A 382 8.30 17.61 7.36
N ALA A 383 8.73 18.81 6.96
CA ALA A 383 9.85 19.48 7.59
C ALA A 383 9.50 20.15 8.94
N LEU A 384 8.24 20.57 9.12
CA LEU A 384 7.72 21.09 10.39
C LEU A 384 7.34 19.98 11.38
N GLY A 385 7.04 18.77 10.90
CA GLY A 385 6.59 17.66 11.73
C GLY A 385 5.19 17.87 12.34
N LYS A 386 4.38 18.77 11.77
CA LYS A 386 2.99 19.05 12.19
C LYS A 386 2.07 19.10 10.98
N PRO A 387 0.82 18.62 11.08
CA PRO A 387 -0.11 18.64 9.97
C PRO A 387 -0.43 20.07 9.53
N LEU A 388 -0.43 20.33 8.23
CA LEU A 388 -0.85 21.61 7.64
C LEU A 388 -2.18 21.44 6.92
N ASP A 389 -3.01 22.49 6.93
CA ASP A 389 -4.21 22.52 6.10
C ASP A 389 -3.80 22.75 4.64
N HIS A 390 -3.71 21.64 3.91
CA HIS A 390 -3.35 21.65 2.50
C HIS A 390 -4.29 22.52 1.66
N ASN A 391 -5.58 22.61 2.00
CA ASN A 391 -6.54 23.39 1.22
C ASN A 391 -6.41 24.90 1.48
N HIS A 392 -5.99 25.28 2.68
CA HIS A 392 -5.67 26.66 3.02
C HIS A 392 -4.36 27.09 2.39
N GLU A 393 -3.31 26.27 2.55
CA GLU A 393 -1.97 26.64 2.04
C GLU A 393 -1.84 26.47 0.52
N LEU A 394 -2.65 25.65 -0.15
CA LEU A 394 -2.71 25.63 -1.61
C LEU A 394 -3.18 26.98 -2.19
N GLN A 395 -3.92 27.78 -1.41
CA GLN A 395 -4.30 29.15 -1.79
C GLN A 395 -3.13 30.13 -1.63
N THR A 396 -2.06 29.72 -0.94
CA THR A 396 -0.85 30.49 -0.67
C THR A 396 0.38 29.65 -1.03
N THR A 397 0.68 29.45 -2.32
CA THR A 397 1.91 28.82 -2.88
C THR A 397 3.24 29.13 -2.14
N ILE A 398 3.71 28.24 -1.27
CA ILE A 398 4.79 28.54 -0.29
C ILE A 398 6.20 28.32 -0.87
N PHE A 399 7.15 29.23 -0.56
CA PHE A 399 8.58 28.93 -0.58
C PHE A 399 9.26 29.20 0.79
N THR A 400 10.27 28.37 1.11
CA THR A 400 11.28 28.46 2.19
C THR A 400 10.97 27.89 3.59
N LEU A 401 11.79 26.90 4.00
CA LEU A 401 11.94 26.41 5.40
C LEU A 401 13.40 26.15 5.78
N ARG A 402 14.26 27.18 5.73
CA ARG A 402 15.69 27.02 6.13
C ARG A 402 16.20 28.02 7.16
N SER A 403 15.48 29.11 7.41
CA SER A 403 15.96 30.17 8.30
C SER A 403 15.81 29.87 9.80
N LYS A 404 14.92 28.95 10.17
CA LYS A 404 14.49 28.71 11.57
C LYS A 404 14.13 30.02 12.29
N LEU A 405 13.64 31.01 11.54
CA LEU A 405 13.23 32.32 12.05
C LEU A 405 11.72 32.42 11.89
N ASP A 406 10.98 32.30 12.99
CA ASP A 406 9.51 32.44 12.98
C ASP A 406 9.12 33.93 12.98
N THR A 407 9.24 34.59 11.82
CA THR A 407 8.97 36.03 11.71
C THR A 407 8.68 36.51 10.28
N ARG A 408 7.65 37.36 10.16
CA ARG A 408 7.20 37.97 8.89
C ARG A 408 8.11 39.10 8.40
N TYR A 409 8.95 39.65 9.30
CA TYR A 409 9.85 40.77 8.97
C TYR A 409 10.86 40.46 7.86
N VAL A 410 11.29 39.20 7.69
CA VAL A 410 12.18 38.83 6.58
C VAL A 410 11.47 39.09 5.25
N GLY A 411 10.19 38.73 5.13
CA GLY A 411 9.39 38.94 3.93
C GLY A 411 9.16 40.42 3.63
N LEU A 412 8.93 41.24 4.67
CA LEU A 412 8.82 42.70 4.52
C LEU A 412 10.11 43.33 4.01
N ILE A 413 11.28 42.90 4.50
CA ILE A 413 12.57 43.39 4.03
C ILE A 413 12.75 43.07 2.55
N VAL A 414 12.45 41.85 2.12
CA VAL A 414 12.51 41.43 0.71
C VAL A 414 11.60 42.32 -0.14
N PHE A 415 10.33 42.50 0.27
CA PHE A 415 9.37 43.37 -0.41
C PHE A 415 9.90 44.79 -0.60
N PHE A 416 10.38 45.45 0.47
CA PHE A 416 10.87 46.82 0.37
C PHE A 416 12.11 46.93 -0.51
N LEU A 417 13.02 45.95 -0.45
CA LEU A 417 14.22 45.95 -1.30
C LEU A 417 13.87 45.70 -2.78
N GLU A 418 12.92 44.81 -3.08
CA GLU A 418 12.42 44.60 -4.44
C GLU A 418 11.77 45.85 -5.02
N ILE A 419 10.89 46.51 -4.25
CA ILE A 419 10.28 47.78 -4.65
C ILE A 419 11.33 48.87 -4.85
N ALA A 420 12.34 48.96 -3.98
CA ALA A 420 13.44 49.92 -4.15
C ALA A 420 14.21 49.68 -5.46
N ILE A 421 14.42 48.42 -5.84
CA ILE A 421 15.04 48.06 -7.11
C ILE A 421 14.15 48.41 -8.31
N VAL A 422 12.85 48.15 -8.23
CA VAL A 422 11.88 48.46 -9.29
C VAL A 422 11.79 49.97 -9.55
N LEU A 423 11.76 50.78 -8.49
CA LEU A 423 11.69 52.24 -8.57
C LEU A 423 13.02 52.87 -9.01
N SER A 424 14.11 52.10 -9.00
CA SER A 424 15.41 52.56 -9.45
C SER A 424 15.40 52.90 -10.96
N PRO A 425 16.02 54.02 -11.37
CA PRO A 425 16.22 54.31 -12.79
C PRO A 425 17.28 53.40 -13.42
N PHE A 426 18.11 52.72 -12.62
CA PHE A 426 19.18 51.86 -13.10
C PHE A 426 18.65 50.51 -13.57
N SER A 427 19.11 50.05 -14.73
CA SER A 427 18.86 48.69 -15.20
C SER A 427 19.96 47.75 -14.72
N ILE A 428 19.61 46.75 -13.90
CA ILE A 428 20.57 45.78 -13.33
C ILE A 428 21.27 44.99 -14.44
N ILE A 429 20.55 44.59 -15.49
CA ILE A 429 21.11 43.77 -16.59
C ILE A 429 22.14 44.54 -17.43
N ALA A 430 22.15 45.88 -17.37
CA ALA A 430 23.13 46.72 -18.05
C ALA A 430 24.51 46.78 -17.35
N TYR A 431 24.61 46.21 -16.15
CA TYR A 431 25.84 46.13 -15.37
C TYR A 431 26.26 44.69 -15.09
N VAL A 432 25.30 43.77 -14.90
CA VAL A 432 25.59 42.37 -14.61
C VAL A 432 25.92 41.60 -15.90
N PRO A 433 27.03 40.82 -15.96
CA PRO A 433 27.37 40.05 -17.15
C PRO A 433 26.33 38.96 -17.45
N LYS A 434 26.02 38.73 -18.73
CA LYS A 434 25.05 37.71 -19.17
C LYS A 434 25.42 36.31 -18.69
N VAL A 435 26.72 36.03 -18.58
CA VAL A 435 27.29 34.79 -18.03
C VAL A 435 26.79 34.48 -16.62
N PHE A 436 26.53 35.52 -15.82
CA PHE A 436 26.00 35.35 -14.46
C PHE A 436 24.61 34.73 -14.45
N PHE A 437 23.72 35.23 -15.30
CA PHE A 437 22.36 34.70 -15.43
C PHE A 437 22.37 33.32 -16.09
N GLY A 438 23.26 33.08 -17.08
CA GLY A 438 23.40 31.77 -17.71
C GLY A 438 23.92 30.70 -16.74
N ALA A 439 24.85 31.06 -15.86
CA ALA A 439 25.34 30.18 -14.80
C ALA A 439 24.24 29.81 -13.79
N LEU A 440 23.38 30.77 -13.43
CA LEU A 440 22.20 30.52 -12.58
C LEU A 440 21.20 29.56 -13.23
N GLN A 441 20.92 29.73 -14.52
CA GLN A 441 20.05 28.82 -15.25
C GLN A 441 20.68 27.42 -15.43
N MET A 442 22.00 27.34 -15.62
CA MET A 442 22.73 26.08 -15.62
C MET A 442 22.67 25.37 -14.25
N LEU A 443 22.74 26.12 -13.15
CA LEU A 443 22.54 25.57 -11.81
C LEU A 443 21.16 24.90 -11.67
N VAL A 444 20.09 25.59 -12.10
CA VAL A 444 18.72 25.05 -12.08
C VAL A 444 18.60 23.82 -12.98
N CYS A 445 19.22 23.86 -14.18
CA CYS A 445 19.29 22.72 -15.09
C CYS A 445 19.89 21.48 -14.42
N LEU A 446 21.08 21.61 -13.83
CA LEU A 446 21.78 20.50 -13.19
C LEU A 446 20.99 19.94 -12.01
N ASP A 447 20.36 20.81 -11.20
CA ASP A 447 19.58 20.38 -10.05
C ASP A 447 18.38 19.52 -10.47
N LEU A 448 17.58 19.98 -11.44
CA LEU A 448 16.38 19.27 -11.89
C LEU A 448 16.72 18.04 -12.74
N MET A 449 17.64 18.14 -13.69
CA MET A 449 17.97 17.03 -14.58
C MET A 449 18.68 15.90 -13.85
N LEU A 450 19.63 16.18 -12.95
CA LEU A 450 20.31 15.11 -12.20
C LEU A 450 19.36 14.41 -11.23
N GLU A 451 18.44 15.14 -10.60
CA GLU A 451 17.48 14.54 -9.68
C GLU A 451 16.54 13.56 -10.41
N TRP A 452 15.97 13.98 -11.54
CA TRP A 452 14.93 13.20 -12.22
C TRP A 452 15.43 12.24 -13.29
N LEU A 453 16.49 12.57 -14.02
CA LEU A 453 17.03 11.70 -15.06
C LEU A 453 18.13 10.75 -14.54
N TYR A 454 18.75 11.04 -13.39
CA TYR A 454 19.81 10.18 -12.85
C TYR A 454 19.48 9.57 -11.48
N HIS A 455 19.11 10.37 -10.48
CA HIS A 455 18.83 9.84 -9.14
C HIS A 455 17.52 9.06 -9.04
N ALA A 456 16.50 9.45 -9.82
CA ALA A 456 15.20 8.78 -9.81
C ALA A 456 15.26 7.30 -10.23
N ARG A 457 16.29 6.87 -10.96
CA ARG A 457 16.46 5.46 -11.40
C ARG A 457 16.49 4.44 -10.25
N ASN A 458 16.92 4.88 -9.07
CA ASN A 458 16.99 4.05 -7.86
C ASN A 458 15.76 4.24 -6.95
N LYS A 459 14.88 5.20 -7.28
CA LYS A 459 13.69 5.57 -6.50
C LYS A 459 12.40 5.05 -7.11
N LEU A 460 12.42 4.74 -8.42
CA LEU A 460 11.26 4.33 -9.20
C LEU A 460 11.42 2.90 -9.72
N LEU A 461 10.30 2.23 -9.98
CA LEU A 461 10.33 0.96 -10.70
C LEU A 461 10.88 1.18 -12.12
N PRO A 462 11.52 0.17 -12.76
CA PRO A 462 12.05 0.32 -14.11
C PRO A 462 11.03 0.81 -15.14
N ARG A 463 9.76 0.38 -15.02
CA ARG A 463 8.65 0.83 -15.87
C ARG A 463 8.33 2.31 -15.67
N GLU A 464 8.28 2.74 -14.42
CA GLU A 464 8.04 4.13 -14.03
C GLU A 464 9.17 5.05 -14.47
N TYR A 465 10.42 4.60 -14.32
CA TYR A 465 11.58 5.32 -14.83
C TYR A 465 11.56 5.44 -16.37
N GLY A 466 11.05 4.43 -17.08
CA GLY A 466 10.78 4.54 -18.52
C GLY A 466 9.78 5.63 -18.88
N ILE A 467 8.75 5.85 -18.04
CA ILE A 467 7.76 6.92 -18.23
C ILE A 467 8.40 8.30 -18.03
N VAL A 468 9.31 8.46 -17.07
CA VAL A 468 10.06 9.72 -16.87
C VAL A 468 10.81 10.13 -18.14
N TRP A 469 11.55 9.20 -18.75
CA TRP A 469 12.28 9.48 -19.99
C TRP A 469 11.34 9.72 -21.16
N LEU A 470 10.28 8.91 -21.29
CA LEU A 470 9.33 9.07 -22.38
C LEU A 470 8.65 10.44 -22.32
N THR A 471 8.23 10.89 -21.14
CA THR A 471 7.62 12.21 -20.96
C THR A 471 8.58 13.34 -21.27
N PHE A 472 9.81 13.27 -20.72
CA PHE A 472 10.87 14.23 -21.00
C PHE A 472 11.16 14.35 -22.52
N LEU A 473 11.42 13.22 -23.19
CA LEU A 473 11.73 13.21 -24.63
C LEU A 473 10.53 13.66 -25.47
N SER A 474 9.31 13.33 -25.07
CA SER A 474 8.10 13.80 -25.77
C SER A 474 7.98 15.33 -25.72
N MET A 475 8.33 15.95 -24.59
CA MET A 475 8.33 17.41 -24.47
C MET A 475 9.43 18.06 -25.30
N VAL A 476 10.62 17.46 -25.34
CA VAL A 476 11.77 17.96 -26.11
C VAL A 476 11.52 17.90 -27.62
N PHE A 477 10.92 16.81 -28.12
CA PHE A 477 10.78 16.58 -29.57
C PHE A 477 9.42 16.92 -30.16
N VAL A 478 8.35 17.01 -29.35
CA VAL A 478 6.98 17.27 -29.84
C VAL A 478 6.51 18.65 -29.37
N ASN A 479 6.04 18.74 -28.13
CA ASN A 479 5.72 19.97 -27.42
C ASN A 479 5.35 19.64 -25.96
N LEU A 480 5.21 20.68 -25.16
CA LEU A 480 4.91 20.58 -23.73
C LEU A 480 3.56 19.90 -23.48
N GLU A 481 2.49 20.31 -24.17
CA GLU A 481 1.13 19.84 -23.93
C GLU A 481 0.99 18.34 -24.21
N MET A 482 1.46 17.90 -25.39
CA MET A 482 1.38 16.50 -25.80
C MET A 482 2.28 15.62 -24.93
N GLY A 483 3.45 16.12 -24.51
CA GLY A 483 4.33 15.38 -23.61
C GLY A 483 3.67 15.06 -22.27
N ILE A 484 2.92 16.01 -21.69
CA ILE A 484 2.17 15.78 -20.44
C ILE A 484 1.05 14.76 -20.67
N VAL A 485 0.23 14.94 -21.73
CA VAL A 485 -0.91 14.05 -22.02
C VAL A 485 -0.45 12.61 -22.25
N VAL A 486 0.57 12.41 -23.08
CA VAL A 486 1.16 11.09 -23.34
C VAL A 486 1.66 10.46 -22.05
N GLY A 487 2.32 11.25 -21.20
CA GLY A 487 2.76 10.83 -19.88
C GLY A 487 1.64 10.31 -18.99
N ILE A 488 0.58 11.10 -18.83
CA ILE A 488 -0.57 10.76 -17.99
C ILE A 488 -1.24 9.48 -18.49
N VAL A 489 -1.43 9.36 -19.81
CA VAL A 489 -2.05 8.17 -20.42
C VAL A 489 -1.23 6.91 -20.14
N ILE A 490 0.08 6.93 -20.40
CA ILE A 490 0.96 5.77 -20.20
C ILE A 490 1.09 5.43 -18.71
N ALA A 491 1.18 6.43 -17.84
CA ALA A 491 1.18 6.22 -16.40
C ALA A 491 -0.13 5.61 -15.90
N GLY A 492 -1.28 6.01 -16.47
CA GLY A 492 -2.57 5.39 -16.22
C GLY A 492 -2.59 3.91 -16.60
N PHE A 493 -2.07 3.54 -17.77
CA PHE A 493 -1.93 2.14 -18.16
C PHE A 493 -0.97 1.35 -17.25
N ASN A 494 0.16 1.94 -16.85
CA ASN A 494 1.08 1.30 -15.90
C ASN A 494 0.43 1.09 -14.52
N PHE A 495 -0.39 2.04 -14.06
CA PHE A 495 -1.17 1.90 -12.84
C PHE A 495 -2.17 0.74 -12.95
N ILE A 496 -2.94 0.68 -14.04
CA ILE A 496 -3.90 -0.42 -14.30
C ILE A 496 -3.16 -1.76 -14.30
N TYR A 497 -2.02 -1.86 -14.99
CA TYR A 497 -1.23 -3.09 -15.03
C TYR A 497 -0.72 -3.50 -13.64
N SER A 498 -0.16 -2.57 -12.88
CA SER A 498 0.28 -2.81 -11.50
C SER A 498 -0.88 -3.28 -10.62
N TYR A 499 -2.07 -2.71 -10.79
CA TYR A 499 -3.27 -3.06 -10.03
C TYR A 499 -3.79 -4.48 -10.36
N VAL A 500 -3.84 -4.87 -11.65
CA VAL A 500 -4.19 -6.24 -12.07
C VAL A 500 -3.19 -7.27 -11.53
N ALA A 501 -1.91 -6.90 -11.42
CA ALA A 501 -0.87 -7.82 -10.98
C ALA A 501 -1.02 -8.21 -9.49
N THR A 502 -1.51 -7.31 -8.63
CA THR A 502 -1.56 -7.49 -7.17
C THR A 502 -2.71 -8.36 -6.68
N SER A 503 -3.84 -8.47 -7.39
CA SER A 503 -4.92 -9.40 -7.00
C SER A 503 -4.40 -10.84 -7.02
N SER A 504 -4.41 -11.50 -5.87
CA SER A 504 -3.92 -12.87 -5.70
C SER A 504 -5.04 -13.79 -5.21
N VAL A 505 -5.00 -15.02 -5.71
CA VAL A 505 -5.91 -16.10 -5.36
C VAL A 505 -5.04 -17.21 -4.81
N HIS A 506 -5.27 -17.62 -3.56
CA HIS A 506 -4.47 -18.65 -2.91
C HIS A 506 -5.37 -19.84 -2.58
N ARG A 507 -4.96 -21.04 -3.03
CA ARG A 507 -5.57 -22.27 -2.54
C ARG A 507 -5.09 -22.53 -1.12
N VAL A 508 -6.03 -22.79 -0.22
CA VAL A 508 -5.73 -23.07 1.19
C VAL A 508 -6.43 -24.34 1.61
N MET A 509 -5.75 -25.15 2.43
CA MET A 509 -6.25 -26.47 2.84
C MET A 509 -6.62 -26.47 4.33
N LYS A 510 -7.73 -25.81 4.66
CA LYS A 510 -8.23 -25.66 6.04
C LYS A 510 -9.23 -26.75 6.42
N ARG A 511 -9.38 -26.95 7.73
CA ARG A 511 -10.41 -27.77 8.38
C ARG A 511 -11.25 -26.88 9.30
N SER A 512 -12.51 -27.24 9.56
CA SER A 512 -13.28 -26.53 10.59
C SER A 512 -12.70 -26.77 11.98
N ARG A 513 -12.93 -25.80 12.87
CA ARG A 513 -12.50 -25.82 14.28
C ARG A 513 -13.46 -26.62 15.16
N VAL A 514 -13.96 -27.76 14.69
CA VAL A 514 -14.86 -28.63 15.46
C VAL A 514 -14.08 -29.85 15.96
N GLU A 515 -14.05 -30.05 17.28
CA GLU A 515 -13.49 -31.23 17.92
C GLU A 515 -14.44 -32.42 17.72
N ARG A 516 -14.13 -33.23 16.70
CA ARG A 516 -14.90 -34.42 16.29
C ARG A 516 -14.38 -35.71 16.92
N ASP A 517 -15.13 -36.79 16.84
CA ASP A 517 -14.68 -38.13 17.28
C ASP A 517 -13.62 -38.72 16.33
N LEU A 518 -12.82 -39.69 16.80
CA LEU A 518 -11.78 -40.35 16.02
C LEU A 518 -12.32 -40.99 14.73
N ARG A 519 -13.53 -41.59 14.78
CA ARG A 519 -14.14 -42.20 13.58
C ARG A 519 -14.48 -41.15 12.51
N GLU A 520 -15.10 -40.04 12.92
CA GLU A 520 -15.44 -38.92 12.04
C GLU A 520 -14.17 -38.30 11.43
N ARG A 521 -13.09 -38.20 12.22
CA ARG A 521 -11.79 -37.67 11.75
C ARG A 521 -11.18 -38.51 10.66
N VAL A 522 -11.12 -39.83 10.83
CA VAL A 522 -10.53 -40.73 9.83
C VAL A 522 -11.29 -40.65 8.51
N LEU A 523 -12.63 -40.58 8.56
CA LEU A 523 -13.47 -40.41 7.37
C LEU A 523 -13.20 -39.07 6.68
N LEU A 524 -13.20 -37.96 7.43
CA LEU A 524 -12.92 -36.63 6.87
C LEU A 524 -11.49 -36.49 6.33
N GLN A 525 -10.52 -37.16 6.94
CA GLN A 525 -9.14 -37.16 6.46
C GLN A 525 -9.02 -37.83 5.09
N ASN A 526 -9.76 -38.91 4.86
CA ASN A 526 -9.81 -39.59 3.55
C ASN A 526 -10.53 -38.75 2.49
N MET A 527 -11.48 -37.89 2.88
CA MET A 527 -12.26 -37.04 1.97
C MET A 527 -11.78 -35.57 1.92
N ARG A 528 -10.63 -35.24 2.53
CA ARG A 528 -10.16 -33.84 2.67
C ARG A 528 -9.98 -33.13 1.31
N MET A 529 -9.68 -33.89 0.25
CA MET A 529 -9.53 -33.36 -1.11
C MET A 529 -10.86 -33.09 -1.84
N SER A 530 -12.00 -33.50 -1.27
CA SER A 530 -13.33 -33.21 -1.82
C SER A 530 -13.81 -31.78 -1.54
N ILE A 531 -13.14 -31.05 -0.65
CA ILE A 531 -13.39 -29.63 -0.37
C ILE A 531 -12.22 -28.82 -0.92
N VAL A 532 -12.51 -27.89 -1.84
CA VAL A 532 -11.51 -26.95 -2.38
C VAL A 532 -11.83 -25.56 -1.84
N THR A 533 -10.85 -24.90 -1.21
CA THR A 533 -11.00 -23.54 -0.68
C THR A 533 -10.01 -22.59 -1.34
N LEU A 534 -10.50 -21.46 -1.84
CA LEU A 534 -9.69 -20.35 -2.35
C LEU A 534 -9.87 -19.10 -1.48
N GLU A 535 -8.77 -18.56 -0.96
CA GLU A 535 -8.73 -17.22 -0.35
C GLU A 535 -8.50 -16.17 -1.43
N LEU A 536 -9.39 -15.19 -1.48
CA LEU A 536 -9.31 -14.06 -2.40
C LEU A 536 -8.75 -12.84 -1.69
N GLU A 537 -7.76 -12.17 -2.29
CA GLU A 537 -7.11 -11.00 -1.70
C GLU A 537 -7.12 -9.80 -2.66
N GLY A 538 -7.51 -8.64 -2.12
CA GLY A 538 -7.56 -7.37 -2.85
C GLY A 538 -8.94 -7.05 -3.43
N TYR A 539 -8.98 -6.17 -4.43
CA TYR A 539 -10.22 -5.78 -5.11
C TYR A 539 -10.42 -6.64 -6.36
N ILE A 540 -11.61 -7.22 -6.49
CA ILE A 540 -11.91 -8.14 -7.60
C ILE A 540 -12.66 -7.39 -8.69
N PHE A 541 -11.96 -7.11 -9.77
CA PHE A 541 -12.52 -6.53 -10.98
C PHE A 541 -12.34 -7.45 -12.19
N PHE A 542 -12.97 -7.14 -13.32
CA PHE A 542 -12.94 -7.96 -14.53
C PHE A 542 -11.53 -8.52 -14.87
N GLY A 543 -10.49 -7.67 -14.85
CA GLY A 543 -9.12 -8.08 -15.16
C GLY A 543 -8.54 -9.11 -14.19
N SER A 544 -8.78 -8.95 -12.89
CA SER A 544 -8.34 -9.89 -11.86
C SER A 544 -9.16 -11.19 -11.81
N SER A 545 -10.44 -11.13 -12.19
CA SER A 545 -11.36 -12.26 -12.09
C SER A 545 -11.00 -13.42 -13.03
N VAL A 546 -10.27 -13.15 -14.12
CA VAL A 546 -9.74 -14.19 -15.01
C VAL A 546 -8.81 -15.14 -14.24
N LYS A 547 -8.00 -14.62 -13.31
CA LYS A 547 -7.14 -15.45 -12.45
C LYS A 547 -7.97 -16.36 -11.54
N VAL A 548 -9.08 -15.87 -10.99
CA VAL A 548 -10.00 -16.67 -10.16
C VAL A 548 -10.55 -17.85 -10.98
N MET A 549 -10.99 -17.59 -12.21
CA MET A 549 -11.51 -18.63 -13.10
C MET A 549 -10.43 -19.65 -13.51
N ASP A 550 -9.20 -19.21 -13.78
CA ASP A 550 -8.08 -20.08 -14.09
C ASP A 550 -7.77 -21.02 -12.91
N GLU A 551 -7.76 -20.47 -11.70
CA GLU A 551 -7.56 -21.24 -10.47
C GLU A 551 -8.70 -22.22 -10.18
N VAL A 552 -9.95 -21.87 -10.49
CA VAL A 552 -11.09 -22.81 -10.43
C VAL A 552 -10.84 -23.99 -11.38
N ARG A 553 -10.44 -23.72 -12.62
CA ARG A 553 -10.22 -24.78 -13.63
C ARG A 553 -9.05 -25.70 -13.29
N ARG A 554 -7.99 -25.15 -12.70
CA ARG A 554 -6.80 -25.89 -12.25
C ARG A 554 -7.09 -26.80 -11.06
N HIS A 555 -7.97 -26.38 -10.14
CA HIS A 555 -8.13 -27.04 -8.84
C HIS A 555 -9.38 -27.90 -8.67
N VAL A 556 -10.35 -27.77 -9.55
CA VAL A 556 -11.56 -28.61 -9.53
C VAL A 556 -11.26 -29.96 -10.18
N LEU A 557 -11.43 -31.03 -9.41
CA LEU A 557 -11.24 -32.42 -9.85
C LEU A 557 -12.59 -33.08 -10.12
N VAL A 558 -12.76 -33.58 -11.34
CA VAL A 558 -13.97 -34.22 -11.86
C VAL A 558 -13.61 -35.58 -12.44
N THR A 559 -14.54 -36.53 -12.48
CA THR A 559 -14.28 -37.83 -13.13
C THR A 559 -14.20 -37.69 -14.65
N THR A 560 -13.37 -38.51 -15.30
CA THR A 560 -13.13 -38.42 -16.75
C THR A 560 -14.41 -38.65 -17.57
N THR A 561 -15.33 -39.46 -17.06
CA THR A 561 -16.66 -39.72 -17.64
C THR A 561 -17.55 -38.47 -17.59
N GLU A 562 -17.59 -37.76 -16.46
CA GLU A 562 -18.34 -36.51 -16.31
C GLU A 562 -17.75 -35.38 -17.18
N LYS A 563 -16.43 -35.34 -17.37
CA LYS A 563 -15.77 -34.40 -18.29
C LYS A 563 -16.21 -34.66 -19.75
N GLN A 564 -16.36 -35.92 -20.15
CA GLN A 564 -16.83 -36.32 -21.49
C GLN A 564 -18.34 -36.07 -21.70
N GLU A 565 -19.18 -36.33 -20.69
CA GLU A 565 -20.62 -36.07 -20.72
C GLU A 565 -20.94 -34.56 -20.80
N ALA A 566 -20.19 -33.73 -20.09
CA ALA A 566 -20.29 -32.26 -20.17
C ALA A 566 -19.88 -31.75 -21.56
N GLN A 567 -18.82 -32.30 -22.17
CA GLN A 567 -18.40 -31.92 -23.52
C GLN A 567 -19.42 -32.32 -24.59
N THR A 568 -20.01 -33.52 -24.50
CA THR A 568 -21.06 -33.96 -25.45
C THR A 568 -22.36 -33.18 -25.33
N SER A 569 -22.74 -32.76 -24.11
CA SER A 569 -23.93 -31.94 -23.89
C SER A 569 -23.76 -30.49 -24.37
N THR A 570 -22.56 -29.91 -24.30
CA THR A 570 -22.26 -28.59 -24.91
C THR A 570 -22.32 -28.60 -26.46
N LEU A 571 -21.97 -29.72 -27.11
CA LEU A 571 -22.06 -29.89 -28.57
C LEU A 571 -23.49 -30.10 -29.08
N SER A 572 -24.40 -30.61 -28.24
CA SER A 572 -25.79 -30.91 -28.60
C SER A 572 -26.76 -29.73 -28.39
N GLY A 573 -26.32 -28.62 -27.80
CA GLY A 573 -27.18 -27.44 -27.54
C GLY A 573 -28.36 -27.68 -26.59
N ALA A 574 -28.41 -28.84 -25.92
CA ALA A 574 -29.49 -29.21 -25.01
C ALA A 574 -29.10 -28.89 -23.55
N SER A 575 -29.79 -27.93 -22.93
CA SER A 575 -29.63 -27.65 -21.50
C SER A 575 -30.10 -28.86 -20.68
N PRO A 576 -29.30 -29.39 -19.72
CA PRO A 576 -29.66 -30.58 -18.94
C PRO A 576 -30.78 -30.34 -17.91
N LEU A 577 -31.38 -29.14 -17.89
CA LEU A 577 -32.22 -28.64 -16.79
C LEU A 577 -33.70 -29.06 -16.80
N LEU A 578 -34.19 -29.80 -17.80
CA LEU A 578 -35.63 -30.06 -17.94
C LEU A 578 -36.15 -31.42 -17.47
N SER A 579 -35.30 -32.34 -16.98
CA SER A 579 -35.74 -33.72 -16.64
C SER A 579 -35.60 -34.13 -15.17
N ARG A 580 -35.41 -33.21 -14.23
CA ARG A 580 -35.17 -33.59 -12.81
C ARG A 580 -35.81 -32.64 -11.80
N ARG A 581 -37.14 -32.56 -11.80
CA ARG A 581 -37.90 -31.63 -10.95
C ARG A 581 -38.46 -32.21 -9.64
N ASN A 582 -38.42 -33.54 -9.42
CA ASN A 582 -39.06 -34.18 -8.26
C ASN A 582 -38.14 -35.19 -7.54
N ALA A 583 -37.14 -34.72 -6.80
CA ALA A 583 -36.42 -35.53 -5.81
C ALA A 583 -36.01 -34.67 -4.59
N PRO A 584 -36.09 -35.19 -3.35
CA PRO A 584 -35.75 -34.44 -2.14
C PRO A 584 -34.23 -34.23 -2.02
N SER A 585 -33.82 -33.03 -1.62
CA SER A 585 -32.45 -32.52 -1.41
C SER A 585 -31.39 -32.85 -2.48
N LEU A 586 -31.07 -31.85 -3.30
CA LEU A 586 -30.20 -31.95 -4.48
C LEU A 586 -28.70 -32.22 -4.18
N TYR A 587 -28.29 -32.31 -2.91
CA TYR A 587 -26.90 -32.55 -2.50
C TYR A 587 -26.63 -33.97 -1.98
N VAL A 588 -27.68 -34.75 -1.69
CA VAL A 588 -27.56 -36.05 -1.01
C VAL A 588 -27.70 -37.25 -1.98
N ALA A 589 -28.22 -37.04 -3.20
CA ALA A 589 -28.67 -38.14 -4.07
C ALA A 589 -27.59 -38.84 -4.92
N ARG A 590 -26.30 -38.54 -4.75
CA ARG A 590 -25.19 -39.29 -5.40
C ARG A 590 -24.26 -39.92 -4.35
N SER A 591 -24.83 -40.61 -3.38
CA SER A 591 -24.15 -41.68 -2.64
C SER A 591 -24.69 -42.97 -3.27
N LEU A 592 -23.86 -43.86 -3.83
CA LEU A 592 -23.43 -45.04 -3.08
C LEU A 592 -22.33 -45.91 -3.75
N GLU A 593 -21.72 -45.53 -4.90
CA GLU A 593 -20.81 -46.45 -5.61
C GLU A 593 -19.43 -45.92 -6.05
N ASP A 594 -19.15 -44.61 -6.00
CA ASP A 594 -17.85 -44.06 -6.43
C ASP A 594 -16.76 -44.25 -5.36
N THR A 595 -16.33 -45.50 -5.20
CA THR A 595 -15.22 -45.90 -4.36
C THR A 595 -13.93 -45.62 -5.14
N PHE A 596 -13.11 -44.66 -4.69
CA PHE A 596 -11.70 -44.42 -5.09
C PHE A 596 -11.34 -44.84 -6.53
N ASN A 597 -11.89 -44.18 -7.56
CA ASN A 597 -11.53 -44.46 -8.95
C ASN A 597 -10.28 -43.68 -9.38
N ASP A 598 -9.36 -44.37 -10.07
CA ASP A 598 -8.09 -43.86 -10.64
C ASP A 598 -8.28 -42.87 -11.82
N ASP A 599 -9.53 -42.52 -12.18
CA ASP A 599 -9.91 -41.73 -13.37
C ASP A 599 -10.39 -40.30 -12.99
N LEU A 600 -9.52 -39.49 -12.37
CA LEU A 600 -9.77 -38.08 -12.06
C LEU A 600 -9.02 -37.14 -13.01
N ALA A 601 -9.70 -36.10 -13.50
CA ALA A 601 -9.11 -35.08 -14.37
C ALA A 601 -9.44 -33.66 -13.87
N THR A 602 -8.55 -32.70 -14.16
CA THR A 602 -8.85 -31.27 -13.95
C THR A 602 -9.77 -30.76 -15.05
N LEU A 603 -10.47 -29.65 -14.79
CA LEU A 603 -11.29 -28.98 -15.82
C LEU A 603 -10.44 -28.35 -16.93
N ASP A 604 -9.16 -28.07 -16.67
CA ASP A 604 -8.21 -27.69 -17.71
C ASP A 604 -7.71 -28.91 -18.50
N SER A 605 -7.73 -28.83 -19.84
CA SER A 605 -7.25 -29.87 -20.75
C SER A 605 -5.74 -29.80 -21.03
N VAL A 606 -5.09 -28.68 -20.70
CA VAL A 606 -3.65 -28.45 -21.02
C VAL A 606 -2.72 -29.10 -20.00
N PHE A 607 -3.19 -29.32 -18.77
CA PHE A 607 -2.39 -29.86 -17.66
C PHE A 607 -2.48 -31.39 -17.48
N ASP A 608 -3.20 -32.09 -18.38
CA ASP A 608 -3.55 -33.52 -18.28
C ASP A 608 -2.34 -34.51 -18.35
N ALA A 609 -1.09 -34.07 -18.56
CA ALA A 609 0.01 -34.99 -18.88
C ALA A 609 1.30 -34.94 -18.02
N GLN A 610 1.57 -33.89 -17.22
CA GLN A 610 2.92 -33.74 -16.62
C GLN A 610 3.02 -33.28 -15.16
N GLU A 611 1.96 -32.79 -14.52
CA GLU A 611 2.02 -32.25 -13.14
C GLU A 611 1.10 -32.92 -12.11
N ILE A 612 0.49 -34.07 -12.42
CA ILE A 612 -0.21 -34.89 -11.41
C ILE A 612 0.80 -35.52 -10.40
N HIS A 613 2.10 -35.33 -10.60
CA HIS A 613 3.17 -35.87 -9.73
C HIS A 613 3.28 -35.21 -8.35
N GLY A 614 2.59 -34.11 -8.08
CA GLY A 614 2.49 -33.56 -6.71
C GLY A 614 1.47 -34.29 -5.81
N TYR A 615 0.52 -35.00 -6.43
CA TYR A 615 -0.63 -35.60 -5.74
C TYR A 615 -0.88 -37.08 -6.08
N SER A 616 0.00 -37.72 -6.87
CA SER A 616 -0.07 -39.15 -7.16
C SER A 616 1.31 -39.82 -7.13
N SER A 617 1.48 -40.72 -6.18
CA SER A 617 2.03 -42.04 -6.50
C SER A 617 1.29 -43.09 -5.68
N THR A 618 0.59 -43.98 -6.37
CA THR A 618 0.11 -45.24 -5.84
C THR A 618 1.25 -45.97 -5.13
N PRO A 619 1.06 -46.50 -3.90
CA PRO A 619 2.03 -47.43 -3.36
C PRO A 619 1.94 -48.70 -4.21
N LYS A 620 3.02 -49.02 -4.94
CA LYS A 620 3.26 -50.40 -5.38
C LYS A 620 3.00 -51.29 -4.16
N ALA A 621 2.09 -52.25 -4.32
CA ALA A 621 1.75 -53.22 -3.29
C ALA A 621 3.04 -53.75 -2.62
N GLY A 622 3.26 -53.35 -1.37
CA GLY A 622 4.46 -53.72 -0.62
C GLY A 622 5.25 -52.54 -0.02
N LYS A 623 4.64 -51.76 0.87
CA LYS A 623 5.18 -51.27 2.17
C LYS A 623 4.25 -50.19 2.74
N SER A 624 3.72 -50.46 3.92
CA SER A 624 2.85 -49.57 4.69
C SER A 624 3.58 -48.28 5.10
N GLY A 625 3.21 -47.16 4.48
CA GLY A 625 3.52 -45.81 4.96
C GLY A 625 2.21 -45.03 5.12
N HIS A 626 1.85 -44.68 6.34
CA HIS A 626 0.74 -43.78 6.65
C HIS A 626 1.13 -42.33 6.29
N ALA A 627 0.96 -41.84 5.05
CA ALA A 627 0.99 -40.39 4.73
C ALA A 627 0.78 -39.98 3.23
N ALA A 628 0.21 -40.81 2.34
CA ALA A 628 -0.12 -40.33 0.99
C ALA A 628 -1.57 -39.81 0.97
N LEU A 629 -1.79 -38.51 0.72
CA LEU A 629 -3.13 -37.98 0.49
C LEU A 629 -3.70 -38.59 -0.79
N HIS A 630 -4.92 -39.14 -0.71
CA HIS A 630 -5.63 -39.65 -1.88
C HIS A 630 -6.36 -38.51 -2.60
N ALA A 631 -6.20 -38.41 -3.92
CA ALA A 631 -7.01 -37.53 -4.74
C ALA A 631 -8.48 -37.96 -4.66
N ALA A 632 -9.39 -37.01 -4.50
CA ALA A 632 -10.83 -37.26 -4.41
C ALA A 632 -11.59 -36.28 -5.31
N ARG A 633 -12.74 -36.71 -5.81
CA ARG A 633 -13.66 -35.87 -6.60
C ARG A 633 -14.07 -34.65 -5.77
N THR A 634 -14.02 -33.46 -6.36
CA THR A 634 -14.48 -32.23 -5.72
C THR A 634 -16.01 -32.27 -5.58
N ARG A 635 -16.49 -31.97 -4.37
CA ARG A 635 -17.94 -31.87 -4.05
C ARG A 635 -18.33 -30.46 -3.63
N TYR A 636 -17.44 -29.78 -2.91
CA TYR A 636 -17.67 -28.43 -2.38
C TYR A 636 -16.54 -27.50 -2.79
N PHE A 637 -16.89 -26.31 -3.25
CA PHE A 637 -15.95 -25.27 -3.66
C PHE A 637 -16.22 -23.99 -2.87
N ILE A 638 -15.29 -23.60 -2.01
CA ILE A 638 -15.41 -22.45 -1.11
C ILE A 638 -14.57 -21.29 -1.61
N LEU A 639 -15.18 -20.11 -1.74
CA LEU A 639 -14.53 -18.84 -1.99
C LEU A 639 -14.57 -17.98 -0.72
N ASP A 640 -13.42 -17.66 -0.15
CA ASP A 640 -13.30 -16.83 1.04
C ASP A 640 -12.99 -15.37 0.68
N PHE A 641 -13.85 -14.47 1.13
CA PHE A 641 -13.82 -13.03 0.87
C PHE A 641 -13.27 -12.22 2.04
N GLU A 642 -12.72 -12.85 3.10
CA GLU A 642 -12.23 -12.16 4.31
C GLU A 642 -11.24 -11.03 4.00
N LYS A 643 -10.40 -11.19 2.96
CA LYS A 643 -9.39 -10.21 2.53
C LYS A 643 -9.78 -9.43 1.26
N VAL A 644 -11.05 -9.49 0.86
CA VAL A 644 -11.56 -8.79 -0.32
C VAL A 644 -12.05 -7.40 0.08
N SER A 645 -11.48 -6.37 -0.56
CA SER A 645 -11.86 -4.98 -0.29
C SER A 645 -13.11 -4.54 -1.05
N GLY A 646 -13.44 -5.20 -2.15
CA GLY A 646 -14.62 -4.93 -2.97
C GLY A 646 -14.64 -5.71 -4.27
N VAL A 647 -15.75 -5.65 -5.00
CA VAL A 647 -15.97 -6.36 -6.27
C VAL A 647 -16.69 -5.44 -7.26
N ASP A 648 -16.34 -5.51 -8.54
CA ASP A 648 -17.09 -4.82 -9.60
C ASP A 648 -18.26 -5.66 -10.16
N ALA A 649 -19.24 -4.99 -10.77
CA ALA A 649 -20.39 -5.68 -11.39
C ALA A 649 -19.97 -6.61 -12.54
N THR A 650 -18.91 -6.25 -13.27
CA THR A 650 -18.43 -7.02 -14.42
C THR A 650 -17.80 -8.35 -14.01
N ALA A 651 -17.01 -8.40 -12.93
CA ALA A 651 -16.47 -9.65 -12.39
C ALA A 651 -17.59 -10.53 -11.82
N VAL A 652 -18.58 -9.94 -11.14
CA VAL A 652 -19.77 -10.67 -10.68
C VAL A 652 -20.48 -11.34 -11.85
N ARG A 653 -20.80 -10.58 -12.90
CA ARG A 653 -21.55 -11.09 -14.04
C ARG A 653 -20.76 -12.08 -14.90
N SER A 654 -19.50 -11.76 -15.21
CA SER A 654 -18.72 -12.50 -16.19
C SER A 654 -17.91 -13.63 -15.58
N CYS A 655 -17.47 -13.51 -14.34
CA CYS A 655 -16.64 -14.51 -13.68
C CYS A 655 -17.46 -15.32 -12.69
N PHE A 656 -18.01 -14.71 -11.63
CA PHE A 656 -18.65 -15.49 -10.57
C PHE A 656 -19.91 -16.22 -11.05
N ASN A 657 -20.72 -15.61 -11.93
CA ASN A 657 -21.84 -16.33 -12.53
C ASN A 657 -21.39 -17.47 -13.45
N ALA A 658 -20.35 -17.25 -14.27
CA ALA A 658 -19.78 -18.31 -15.10
C ALA A 658 -19.16 -19.44 -14.25
N THR A 659 -18.56 -19.13 -13.10
CA THR A 659 -18.05 -20.11 -12.14
C THR A 659 -19.21 -20.90 -11.52
N LYS A 660 -20.30 -20.25 -11.12
CA LYS A 660 -21.52 -20.90 -10.63
C LYS A 660 -22.06 -21.88 -11.68
N GLU A 661 -22.24 -21.44 -12.92
CA GLU A 661 -22.74 -22.27 -14.02
C GLU A 661 -21.82 -23.45 -14.30
N LEU A 662 -20.50 -23.22 -14.34
CA LEU A 662 -19.50 -24.27 -14.56
C LEU A 662 -19.52 -25.34 -13.46
N LEU A 663 -19.56 -24.92 -12.19
CA LEU A 663 -19.60 -25.85 -11.06
C LEU A 663 -20.93 -26.61 -11.00
N ALA A 664 -22.04 -25.94 -11.30
CA ALA A 664 -23.37 -26.55 -11.32
C ALA A 664 -23.49 -27.64 -12.40
N GLN A 665 -22.84 -27.48 -13.56
CA GLN A 665 -22.78 -28.51 -14.61
C GLN A 665 -22.15 -29.82 -14.12
N HIS A 666 -21.19 -29.73 -13.20
CA HIS A 666 -20.51 -30.89 -12.61
C HIS A 666 -21.10 -31.32 -11.25
N GLY A 667 -22.23 -30.74 -10.84
CA GLY A 667 -22.87 -31.06 -9.56
C GLY A 667 -22.01 -30.71 -8.34
N ILE A 668 -21.20 -29.66 -8.43
CA ILE A 668 -20.35 -29.16 -7.36
C ILE A 668 -21.04 -27.96 -6.70
N ALA A 669 -21.13 -27.95 -5.36
CA ALA A 669 -21.72 -26.82 -4.65
C ALA A 669 -20.72 -25.65 -4.57
N LEU A 670 -21.18 -24.45 -4.93
CA LEU A 670 -20.42 -23.21 -4.75
C LEU A 670 -20.77 -22.59 -3.41
N ILE A 671 -19.77 -22.23 -2.63
CA ILE A 671 -19.95 -21.69 -1.28
C ILE A 671 -19.15 -20.40 -1.16
N PHE A 672 -19.80 -19.36 -0.66
CA PHE A 672 -19.20 -18.07 -0.36
C PHE A 672 -19.01 -17.94 1.15
N ALA A 673 -17.83 -17.54 1.59
CA ALA A 673 -17.50 -17.28 2.98
C ALA A 673 -17.05 -15.83 3.16
N SER A 674 -17.41 -15.23 4.30
CA SER A 674 -16.89 -13.92 4.74
C SER A 674 -17.15 -12.76 3.75
N VAL A 675 -18.30 -12.76 3.07
CA VAL A 675 -18.61 -11.78 2.01
C VAL A 675 -18.91 -10.40 2.59
N PRO A 676 -18.22 -9.33 2.16
CA PRO A 676 -18.58 -7.95 2.53
C PRO A 676 -19.98 -7.57 2.05
N THR A 677 -20.70 -6.74 2.81
CA THR A 677 -22.10 -6.34 2.50
C THR A 677 -22.26 -5.74 1.11
N ASP A 678 -21.28 -4.96 0.66
CA ASP A 678 -21.31 -4.31 -0.66
C ASP A 678 -21.14 -5.32 -1.80
N ALA A 679 -20.26 -6.32 -1.61
CA ALA A 679 -20.05 -7.40 -2.55
C ALA A 679 -21.24 -8.36 -2.59
N GLU A 680 -21.82 -8.69 -1.43
CA GLU A 680 -23.01 -9.54 -1.32
C GLU A 680 -24.20 -8.93 -2.08
N ARG A 681 -24.41 -7.61 -1.93
CA ARG A 681 -25.45 -6.89 -2.67
C ARG A 681 -25.27 -7.04 -4.18
N LEU A 682 -24.05 -6.89 -4.69
CA LEU A 682 -23.76 -7.04 -6.12
C LEU A 682 -23.97 -8.48 -6.61
N LEU A 683 -23.50 -9.47 -5.84
CA LEU A 683 -23.67 -10.90 -6.13
C LEU A 683 -25.16 -11.30 -6.17
N ARG A 684 -25.99 -10.75 -5.29
CA ARG A 684 -27.44 -10.97 -5.27
C ARG A 684 -28.17 -10.28 -6.43
N VAL A 685 -27.76 -9.06 -6.79
CA VAL A 685 -28.36 -8.31 -7.92
C VAL A 685 -28.13 -9.03 -9.26
N HIS A 686 -27.04 -9.80 -9.37
CA HIS A 686 -26.66 -10.51 -10.58
C HIS A 686 -26.96 -12.03 -10.51
N ASP A 687 -27.86 -12.44 -9.61
CA ASP A 687 -28.34 -13.83 -9.46
C ASP A 687 -27.24 -14.90 -9.20
N VAL A 688 -26.05 -14.46 -8.76
CA VAL A 688 -24.97 -15.37 -8.32
C VAL A 688 -25.35 -15.98 -6.98
N ILE A 689 -25.75 -15.14 -6.03
CA ILE A 689 -26.36 -15.55 -4.76
C ILE A 689 -27.87 -15.46 -4.90
N GLU A 690 -28.56 -16.55 -4.64
CA GLU A 690 -30.01 -16.63 -4.81
C GLU A 690 -30.77 -15.85 -3.73
N LYS A 691 -32.01 -15.45 -4.05
CA LYS A 691 -32.95 -14.86 -3.09
C LYS A 691 -33.42 -15.93 -2.11
N GLU A 692 -33.77 -15.55 -0.89
CA GLU A 692 -34.15 -16.43 0.23
C GLU A 692 -35.34 -17.39 -0.04
N ASP A 693 -35.98 -17.30 -1.21
CA ASP A 693 -37.17 -18.06 -1.61
C ASP A 693 -36.90 -19.53 -2.00
N GLY A 694 -35.65 -20.01 -1.87
CA GLY A 694 -35.33 -21.45 -1.85
C GLY A 694 -35.59 -22.25 -3.13
N SER A 695 -35.79 -21.58 -4.28
CA SER A 695 -36.20 -22.24 -5.53
C SER A 695 -35.07 -22.44 -6.57
N GLY A 696 -33.80 -22.26 -6.18
CA GLY A 696 -32.66 -22.37 -7.09
C GLY A 696 -31.58 -23.34 -6.62
N THR A 697 -30.62 -23.56 -7.50
CA THR A 697 -29.60 -24.61 -7.44
C THR A 697 -28.21 -23.98 -7.34
N GLY A 698 -27.51 -24.18 -6.22
CA GLY A 698 -26.04 -24.29 -6.26
C GLY A 698 -25.22 -23.49 -5.25
N SER A 699 -25.67 -22.31 -4.81
CA SER A 699 -24.82 -21.34 -4.09
C SER A 699 -25.21 -21.12 -2.62
N LEU A 700 -24.31 -21.36 -1.67
CA LEU A 700 -24.52 -21.10 -0.24
C LEU A 700 -23.63 -19.96 0.25
N VAL A 701 -24.07 -19.22 1.27
CA VAL A 701 -23.33 -18.09 1.86
C VAL A 701 -23.20 -18.28 3.36
N PHE A 702 -21.99 -18.12 3.89
CA PHE A 702 -21.69 -18.21 5.31
C PHE A 702 -20.92 -16.98 5.80
N ASP A 703 -21.19 -16.58 7.05
CA ASP A 703 -20.52 -15.43 7.67
C ASP A 703 -19.00 -15.60 7.78
N THR A 704 -18.53 -16.85 7.92
CA THR A 704 -17.11 -17.16 8.12
C THR A 704 -16.72 -18.44 7.38
N LEU A 705 -15.45 -18.52 6.99
CA LEU A 705 -14.87 -19.72 6.39
C LEU A 705 -15.03 -20.96 7.29
N ASP A 706 -14.88 -20.78 8.60
CA ASP A 706 -15.01 -21.87 9.58
C ASP A 706 -16.42 -22.50 9.59
N LYS A 707 -17.47 -21.69 9.43
CA LYS A 707 -18.86 -22.18 9.34
C LYS A 707 -19.10 -22.91 8.02
N ALA A 708 -18.57 -22.39 6.91
CA ALA A 708 -18.65 -23.04 5.61
C ALA A 708 -17.98 -24.43 5.64
N LEU A 709 -16.77 -24.51 6.20
CA LEU A 709 -16.04 -25.78 6.35
C LEU A 709 -16.78 -26.76 7.26
N GLU A 710 -17.36 -26.30 8.37
CA GLU A 710 -18.14 -27.16 9.27
C GLU A 710 -19.32 -27.80 8.54
N TRP A 711 -20.09 -27.00 7.79
CA TRP A 711 -21.23 -27.50 7.03
C TRP A 711 -20.80 -28.52 5.96
N CYS A 712 -19.75 -28.23 5.20
CA CYS A 712 -19.22 -29.17 4.19
C CYS A 712 -18.80 -30.50 4.80
N GLU A 713 -18.09 -30.46 5.93
CA GLU A 713 -17.61 -31.65 6.63
C GLU A 713 -18.78 -32.47 7.20
N ASP A 714 -19.80 -31.82 7.75
CA ASP A 714 -20.99 -32.50 8.28
C ASP A 714 -21.79 -33.17 7.16
N GLU A 715 -21.98 -32.52 6.01
CA GLU A 715 -22.62 -33.13 4.84
C GLU A 715 -21.83 -34.32 4.27
N LEU A 716 -20.49 -34.25 4.28
CA LEU A 716 -19.65 -35.39 3.89
C LEU A 716 -19.85 -36.58 4.83
N LEU A 717 -19.94 -36.35 6.15
CA LEU A 717 -20.19 -37.41 7.13
C LEU A 717 -21.57 -38.05 6.94
N VAL A 718 -22.61 -37.23 6.71
CA VAL A 718 -23.97 -37.71 6.42
C VAL A 718 -23.98 -38.60 5.18
N SER A 719 -23.21 -38.24 4.14
CA SER A 719 -23.14 -39.02 2.89
C SER A 719 -22.54 -40.42 3.06
N GLU A 720 -21.72 -40.64 4.10
CA GLU A 720 -21.13 -41.92 4.50
C GLU A 720 -22.02 -42.70 5.50
N GLY A 721 -23.25 -42.23 5.73
CA GLY A 721 -24.18 -42.85 6.68
C GLY A 721 -23.79 -42.64 8.15
N VAL A 722 -22.86 -41.72 8.43
CA VAL A 722 -22.53 -41.30 9.80
C VAL A 722 -23.39 -40.09 10.11
N LEU A 723 -24.44 -40.28 10.92
CA LEU A 723 -25.15 -39.16 11.51
C LEU A 723 -24.14 -38.38 12.38
N PRO A 724 -23.90 -37.09 12.10
CA PRO A 724 -23.01 -36.28 12.92
C PRO A 724 -23.43 -36.39 14.39
N LEU A 725 -22.48 -36.66 15.29
CA LEU A 725 -22.76 -36.81 16.74
C LEU A 725 -23.53 -35.60 17.34
N SER A 726 -23.38 -34.47 16.66
CA SER A 726 -24.13 -33.22 16.73
C SER A 726 -25.67 -33.34 16.81
N GLU A 727 -26.28 -34.30 16.11
CA GLU A 727 -27.75 -34.44 15.97
C GLU A 727 -28.34 -35.68 16.65
N SER A 728 -27.52 -36.59 17.16
CA SER A 728 -27.98 -37.85 17.78
C SER A 728 -28.47 -37.69 19.23
N ALA A 729 -28.28 -36.51 19.83
CA ALA A 729 -28.58 -36.22 21.24
C ALA A 729 -30.09 -36.16 21.63
N PRO A 730 -31.04 -35.68 20.81
CA PRO A 730 -32.44 -35.59 21.23
C PRO A 730 -33.09 -36.98 21.40
N ALA A 731 -32.70 -37.96 20.59
CA ALA A 731 -33.34 -39.29 20.61
C ALA A 731 -33.09 -40.07 21.91
N LEU A 732 -31.96 -39.82 22.59
CA LEU A 732 -31.62 -40.45 23.88
C LEU A 732 -32.22 -39.71 25.09
N ALA A 733 -32.50 -38.40 24.97
CA ALA A 733 -33.00 -37.57 26.06
C ALA A 733 -34.54 -37.56 26.19
N VAL A 734 -35.29 -37.92 25.13
CA VAL A 734 -36.77 -37.83 25.10
C VAL A 734 -37.46 -38.99 25.85
N ASN A 735 -36.78 -40.13 26.06
CA ASN A 735 -37.33 -41.22 26.88
C ASN A 735 -36.92 -41.04 28.36
N GLY A 736 -37.62 -40.14 29.06
CA GLY A 736 -37.31 -39.64 30.40
C GLY A 736 -37.43 -40.62 31.57
N SER A 737 -36.69 -41.74 31.58
CA SER A 737 -36.74 -42.68 32.71
C SER A 737 -35.48 -43.53 32.91
N ASN A 738 -34.28 -42.94 33.11
CA ASN A 738 -33.14 -43.67 33.71
C ASN A 738 -32.01 -42.74 34.21
N GLU A 739 -32.03 -42.34 35.48
CA GLU A 739 -30.91 -41.65 36.17
C GLU A 739 -29.59 -42.45 36.21
N GLY A 740 -29.58 -43.72 35.78
CA GLY A 740 -28.37 -44.54 35.69
C GLY A 740 -27.60 -44.40 34.37
N GLN A 741 -28.24 -43.93 33.29
CA GLN A 741 -27.66 -43.96 31.94
C GLN A 741 -26.59 -42.88 31.70
N HIS A 742 -26.67 -41.71 32.35
CA HIS A 742 -25.65 -40.67 32.17
C HIS A 742 -24.31 -41.05 32.81
N TRP A 743 -24.31 -41.83 33.89
CA TRP A 743 -23.07 -42.34 34.50
C TRP A 743 -22.42 -43.42 33.64
N GLN A 744 -23.23 -44.27 32.99
CA GLN A 744 -22.73 -45.21 31.97
C GLN A 744 -22.11 -44.48 30.79
N LEU A 745 -22.74 -43.40 30.34
CA LEU A 745 -22.21 -42.56 29.26
C LEU A 745 -20.88 -41.91 29.66
N LEU A 746 -20.75 -41.37 30.88
CA LEU A 746 -19.47 -40.83 31.35
C LEU A 746 -18.39 -41.91 31.49
N ASP A 747 -18.75 -43.12 31.93
CA ASP A 747 -17.81 -44.25 32.00
C ASP A 747 -17.31 -44.67 30.61
N GLU A 748 -18.19 -44.65 29.61
CA GLU A 748 -17.87 -44.96 28.21
C GLU A 748 -16.97 -43.90 27.56
N LEU A 749 -17.18 -42.63 27.90
CA LEU A 749 -16.35 -41.52 27.41
C LEU A 749 -14.93 -41.49 28.03
N LEU A 750 -14.74 -42.13 29.19
CA LEU A 750 -13.44 -42.16 29.86
C LEU A 750 -12.55 -43.30 29.35
N PRO A 751 -11.25 -43.04 29.09
CA PRO A 751 -10.31 -44.07 28.63
C PRO A 751 -10.30 -45.31 29.55
N ARG A 752 -10.25 -46.49 28.94
CA ARG A 752 -10.15 -47.77 29.68
C ARG A 752 -8.72 -48.01 30.17
N PRO A 753 -8.53 -48.63 31.35
CA PRO A 753 -7.20 -48.85 31.96
C PRO A 753 -6.21 -49.65 31.08
N ASP A 754 -6.72 -50.54 30.22
CA ASP A 754 -5.91 -51.51 29.47
C ASP A 754 -5.57 -51.06 28.03
N GLY A 755 -6.01 -49.86 27.61
CA GLY A 755 -5.75 -49.33 26.27
C GLY A 755 -6.43 -50.07 25.11
N SER A 756 -7.37 -50.99 25.38
CA SER A 756 -8.07 -51.77 24.35
C SER A 756 -9.35 -51.07 23.84
N HIS A 757 -9.46 -50.93 22.51
CA HIS A 757 -10.61 -50.34 21.79
C HIS A 757 -11.74 -51.34 21.44
N LEU A 758 -11.71 -52.57 21.99
CA LEU A 758 -12.66 -53.62 21.62
C LEU A 758 -13.98 -53.54 22.41
N LYS A 759 -15.11 -53.64 21.68
CA LYS A 759 -16.48 -53.72 22.22
C LYS A 759 -16.64 -54.88 23.20
N ALA A 760 -17.56 -54.69 24.15
CA ALA A 760 -17.78 -55.48 25.34
C ALA A 760 -18.41 -56.88 25.11
N ASP A 761 -17.73 -57.78 24.40
CA ASP A 761 -18.22 -59.16 24.22
C ASP A 761 -17.41 -60.24 24.96
N SER A 762 -16.50 -59.85 25.85
CA SER A 762 -15.86 -60.82 26.74
C SER A 762 -15.41 -60.13 28.00
N LEU A 763 -15.98 -60.52 29.15
CA LEU A 763 -15.36 -60.56 30.49
C LEU A 763 -16.44 -60.84 31.55
N VAL A 764 -17.12 -61.99 31.45
CA VAL A 764 -17.56 -62.71 32.64
C VAL A 764 -16.39 -63.61 33.03
N ARG A 765 -15.51 -63.14 33.92
CA ARG A 765 -14.60 -64.03 34.65
C ARG A 765 -15.32 -64.50 35.90
N THR A 766 -15.96 -65.66 35.82
CA THR A 766 -16.38 -66.43 36.99
C THR A 766 -15.15 -67.00 37.66
N THR A 767 -14.83 -66.54 38.88
CA THR A 767 -13.99 -67.30 39.80
C THR A 767 -14.85 -68.28 40.58
N SER A 768 -14.32 -69.48 40.83
CA SER A 768 -15.00 -70.62 41.47
C SER A 768 -15.22 -70.48 42.99
N ASP A 769 -15.27 -69.26 43.50
CA ASP A 769 -15.69 -68.96 44.88
C ASP A 769 -16.55 -67.71 44.83
N GLY A 770 -17.80 -67.83 45.27
CA GLY A 770 -18.90 -66.87 45.05
C GLY A 770 -18.79 -65.54 45.79
N THR A 771 -17.62 -64.89 45.78
CA THR A 771 -17.43 -63.54 46.32
C THR A 771 -17.13 -62.57 45.18
N GLN A 772 -18.10 -61.71 44.86
CA GLN A 772 -17.91 -60.61 43.92
C GLN A 772 -17.01 -59.54 44.57
N LEU A 773 -15.77 -59.38 44.08
CA LEU A 773 -15.05 -58.13 44.32
C LEU A 773 -15.63 -57.04 43.40
N PRO A 774 -15.99 -55.85 43.91
CA PRO A 774 -16.36 -54.74 43.06
C PRO A 774 -15.15 -54.36 42.20
N ASN A 775 -15.30 -54.41 40.87
CA ASN A 775 -14.26 -53.97 39.95
C ASN A 775 -13.98 -52.47 40.20
N ALA A 776 -12.86 -52.16 40.86
CA ALA A 776 -12.41 -50.80 41.20
C ALA A 776 -12.07 -49.90 39.98
N ASN A 777 -12.40 -50.37 38.77
CA ASN A 777 -12.05 -49.76 37.49
C ASN A 777 -13.26 -49.19 36.74
N VAL A 778 -14.49 -49.49 37.17
CA VAL A 778 -15.73 -49.03 36.52
C VAL A 778 -16.30 -47.85 37.30
N LEU A 779 -16.68 -46.77 36.62
CA LEU A 779 -17.35 -45.63 37.24
C LEU A 779 -18.80 -46.05 37.61
N THR A 780 -19.00 -46.49 38.85
CA THR A 780 -20.34 -46.77 39.38
C THR A 780 -21.09 -45.47 39.70
N ARG A 781 -22.43 -45.52 39.73
CA ARG A 781 -23.30 -44.38 40.07
C ARG A 781 -22.87 -43.68 41.36
N GLU A 782 -22.59 -44.45 42.41
CA GLU A 782 -22.18 -43.95 43.72
C GLU A 782 -20.85 -43.17 43.68
N LEU A 783 -19.88 -43.65 42.89
CA LEU A 783 -18.60 -42.96 42.70
C LEU A 783 -18.75 -41.72 41.81
N GLY A 784 -19.60 -41.78 40.78
CA GLY A 784 -19.93 -40.65 39.92
C GLY A 784 -20.53 -39.49 40.70
N GLU A 785 -21.57 -39.75 41.49
CA GLU A 785 -22.27 -38.75 42.33
C GLU A 785 -21.35 -38.18 43.43
N MET A 786 -20.37 -38.95 43.91
CA MET A 786 -19.42 -38.50 44.93
C MET A 786 -18.44 -37.42 44.44
N TYR A 787 -18.03 -37.46 43.16
CA TYR A 787 -16.96 -36.60 42.65
C TYR A 787 -17.37 -35.67 41.51
N VAL A 788 -18.36 -36.05 40.70
CA VAL A 788 -18.73 -35.35 39.47
C VAL A 788 -20.14 -34.78 39.60
N THR A 789 -20.32 -33.53 39.20
CA THR A 789 -21.63 -32.89 39.16
C THR A 789 -22.18 -32.93 37.74
N HIS A 790 -23.34 -33.55 37.54
CA HIS A 790 -24.04 -33.52 36.26
C HIS A 790 -24.98 -32.32 36.16
N SER A 791 -25.03 -31.68 34.99
CA SER A 791 -25.96 -30.58 34.71
C SER A 791 -26.39 -30.59 33.25
N LEU A 792 -27.67 -30.29 33.01
CA LEU A 792 -28.19 -30.05 31.67
C LEU A 792 -28.18 -28.54 31.39
N LYS A 793 -27.52 -28.13 30.31
CA LYS A 793 -27.40 -26.73 29.88
C LYS A 793 -28.24 -26.50 28.63
N GLN A 794 -29.14 -25.51 28.66
CA GLN A 794 -29.89 -25.12 27.48
C GLN A 794 -29.06 -24.26 26.52
N GLU A 795 -29.56 -24.07 25.29
CA GLU A 795 -28.93 -23.19 24.31
C GLU A 795 -28.73 -21.78 24.89
N GLY A 796 -27.51 -21.25 24.75
CA GLY A 796 -27.14 -19.93 25.25
C GLY A 796 -26.65 -19.91 26.70
N GLU A 797 -26.72 -21.01 27.45
CA GLU A 797 -26.15 -21.02 28.81
C GLU A 797 -24.62 -21.06 28.80
N THR A 798 -23.99 -20.23 29.63
CA THR A 798 -22.52 -20.15 29.73
C THR A 798 -21.99 -21.16 30.75
N LEU A 799 -20.96 -21.93 30.38
CA LEU A 799 -20.24 -22.82 31.29
C LEU A 799 -19.24 -22.01 32.13
N TYR A 800 -18.41 -21.20 31.47
CA TYR A 800 -17.48 -20.28 32.11
C TYR A 800 -17.18 -19.07 31.23
N ARG A 801 -16.76 -17.96 31.83
CA ARG A 801 -16.40 -16.71 31.15
C ARG A 801 -14.89 -16.45 31.22
N ALA A 802 -14.38 -15.81 30.18
CA ALA A 802 -13.00 -15.32 30.15
C ALA A 802 -12.69 -14.41 31.35
N GLY A 803 -11.51 -14.55 31.93
CA GLY A 803 -11.08 -13.86 33.16
C GLY A 803 -11.54 -14.54 34.46
N GLY A 804 -12.46 -15.51 34.39
CA GLY A 804 -12.92 -16.29 35.54
C GLY A 804 -11.83 -17.19 36.14
N LEU A 805 -11.94 -17.49 37.43
CA LEU A 805 -11.10 -18.50 38.09
C LEU A 805 -11.48 -19.89 37.58
N VAL A 806 -10.48 -20.72 37.28
CA VAL A 806 -10.71 -22.10 36.85
C VAL A 806 -10.93 -22.98 38.08
N ASN A 807 -12.17 -23.44 38.26
CA ASN A 807 -12.58 -24.22 39.43
C ASN A 807 -12.62 -25.74 39.18
N GLY A 808 -12.47 -26.17 37.93
CA GLY A 808 -12.54 -27.58 37.53
C GLY A 808 -12.51 -27.74 36.00
N VAL A 809 -12.83 -28.95 35.54
CA VAL A 809 -12.94 -29.30 34.11
C VAL A 809 -14.37 -29.71 33.80
N TYR A 810 -14.83 -29.38 32.60
CA TYR A 810 -16.14 -29.76 32.10
C TYR A 810 -15.97 -30.79 30.99
N PHE A 811 -16.59 -31.95 31.16
CA PHE A 811 -16.71 -33.00 30.16
C PHE A 811 -18.06 -32.90 29.49
N ILE A 812 -18.09 -32.98 28.16
CA ILE A 812 -19.32 -32.86 27.38
C ILE A 812 -19.83 -34.27 27.12
N GLY A 813 -20.92 -34.62 27.78
CA GLY A 813 -21.59 -35.90 27.61
C GLY A 813 -22.25 -36.00 26.25
N TYR A 814 -23.17 -35.09 25.96
CA TYR A 814 -23.78 -34.92 24.64
C TYR A 814 -24.11 -33.44 24.42
N GLY A 815 -24.28 -33.02 23.17
CA GLY A 815 -24.56 -31.64 22.78
C GLY A 815 -23.35 -30.88 22.25
N LYS A 816 -23.45 -29.54 22.17
CA LYS A 816 -22.47 -28.66 21.53
C LYS A 816 -22.10 -27.50 22.44
N VAL A 817 -20.81 -27.29 22.66
CA VAL A 817 -20.29 -26.14 23.40
C VAL A 817 -19.35 -25.36 22.49
N ASP A 818 -19.69 -24.09 22.24
CA ASP A 818 -18.81 -23.17 21.52
C ASP A 818 -17.91 -22.42 22.49
N VAL A 819 -16.62 -22.35 22.15
CA VAL A 819 -15.61 -21.56 22.86
C VAL A 819 -15.33 -20.31 22.04
N PHE A 820 -15.58 -19.14 22.62
CA PHE A 820 -15.44 -17.84 21.95
C PHE A 820 -14.33 -16.99 22.55
N MET A 821 -13.67 -16.21 21.68
CA MET A 821 -12.82 -15.10 22.08
C MET A 821 -13.68 -13.95 22.64
N PRO A 822 -13.23 -13.25 23.69
CA PRO A 822 -13.92 -12.06 24.19
C PRO A 822 -14.08 -10.98 23.11
N SER A 823 -15.29 -10.44 22.95
CA SER A 823 -15.60 -9.45 21.90
C SER A 823 -14.69 -8.23 21.93
N LYS A 824 -14.32 -7.73 23.12
CA LYS A 824 -13.38 -6.60 23.26
C LYS A 824 -12.00 -6.88 22.66
N ILE A 825 -11.51 -8.11 22.81
CA ILE A 825 -10.21 -8.53 22.26
C ILE A 825 -10.33 -8.74 20.75
N HIS A 826 -11.45 -9.31 20.28
CA HIS A 826 -11.70 -9.50 18.86
C HIS A 826 -11.84 -8.17 18.11
N GLU A 827 -12.62 -7.24 18.64
CA GLU A 827 -12.83 -5.89 18.08
C GLU A 827 -11.58 -5.02 18.14
N GLY A 828 -10.69 -5.26 19.12
CA GLY A 828 -9.39 -4.60 19.23
C GLY A 828 -8.35 -5.01 18.18
N LEU A 829 -8.61 -6.04 17.36
CA LEU A 829 -7.67 -6.48 16.32
C LEU A 829 -7.69 -5.63 15.05
N GLY A 830 -8.60 -4.64 14.95
CA GLY A 830 -8.63 -3.66 13.87
C GLY A 830 -9.99 -3.50 13.18
N PRO A 831 -10.09 -2.57 12.22
CA PRO A 831 -11.32 -2.32 11.48
C PRO A 831 -11.68 -3.54 10.60
N GLY A 832 -12.75 -4.23 10.96
CA GLY A 832 -13.26 -5.42 10.24
C GLY A 832 -13.62 -6.58 11.17
N PHE A 833 -12.98 -6.66 12.35
CA PHE A 833 -13.29 -7.69 13.35
C PHE A 833 -14.46 -7.22 14.24
N ARG A 834 -15.68 -7.70 13.97
CA ARG A 834 -16.87 -7.38 14.78
C ARG A 834 -17.51 -8.66 15.32
N GLY A 835 -18.14 -8.57 16.50
CA GLY A 835 -18.88 -9.70 17.08
C GLY A 835 -17.99 -10.73 17.77
N ARG A 836 -18.45 -11.99 17.84
CA ARG A 836 -17.77 -13.08 18.58
C ARG A 836 -17.05 -14.02 17.62
N LYS A 837 -15.73 -14.16 17.77
CA LYS A 837 -14.95 -15.17 17.04
C LYS A 837 -15.00 -16.51 17.77
N ARG A 838 -15.55 -17.54 17.11
CA ARG A 838 -15.47 -18.93 17.59
C ARG A 838 -14.04 -19.43 17.46
N ILE A 839 -13.49 -19.95 18.54
CA ILE A 839 -12.15 -20.54 18.61
C ILE A 839 -12.21 -22.02 18.30
N THR A 840 -13.12 -22.73 18.96
CA THR A 840 -13.39 -24.15 18.73
C THR A 840 -14.83 -24.47 19.12
N ARG A 841 -15.40 -25.51 18.52
CA ARG A 841 -16.65 -26.15 18.94
C ARG A 841 -16.29 -27.52 19.51
N VAL A 842 -16.70 -27.75 20.75
CA VAL A 842 -16.45 -29.01 21.45
C VAL A 842 -17.74 -29.83 21.51
N CYS A 843 -17.67 -31.06 21.03
CA CYS A 843 -18.79 -32.00 20.92
C CYS A 843 -18.72 -33.10 21.99
N GLN A 844 -19.57 -34.14 21.86
CA GLN A 844 -19.59 -35.32 22.73
C GLN A 844 -18.20 -35.95 22.92
N GLY A 845 -17.85 -36.25 24.17
CA GLY A 845 -16.55 -36.82 24.55
C GLY A 845 -15.41 -35.80 24.63
N GLY A 846 -15.62 -34.58 24.15
CA GLY A 846 -14.69 -33.47 24.33
C GLY A 846 -14.74 -32.88 25.75
N LEU A 847 -13.75 -32.06 26.07
CA LEU A 847 -13.65 -31.39 27.36
C LEU A 847 -13.14 -29.96 27.22
N VAL A 848 -13.50 -29.11 28.19
CA VAL A 848 -13.09 -27.71 28.22
C VAL A 848 -12.56 -27.34 29.61
N GLY A 849 -11.54 -26.48 29.65
CA GLY A 849 -10.93 -26.00 30.89
C GLY A 849 -9.75 -26.84 31.43
N ALA A 850 -9.41 -27.98 30.83
CA ALA A 850 -8.32 -28.85 31.34
C ALA A 850 -6.94 -28.18 31.32
N SER A 851 -6.55 -27.58 30.19
CA SER A 851 -5.25 -26.92 30.07
C SER A 851 -5.10 -25.77 31.07
N GLU A 852 -6.14 -24.97 31.24
CA GLU A 852 -6.15 -23.82 32.15
C GLU A 852 -6.15 -24.28 33.63
N MET A 853 -6.82 -25.41 33.92
CA MET A 853 -6.80 -26.04 35.24
C MET A 853 -5.40 -26.51 35.60
N ILE A 854 -4.72 -27.22 34.68
CA ILE A 854 -3.39 -27.81 34.87
C ILE A 854 -2.32 -26.72 34.96
N LEU A 855 -2.41 -25.68 34.13
CA LEU A 855 -1.46 -24.55 34.13
C LEU A 855 -1.72 -23.53 35.24
N HIS A 856 -2.74 -23.74 36.08
CA HIS A 856 -3.15 -22.80 37.14
C HIS A 856 -3.44 -21.37 36.64
N LYS A 857 -4.00 -21.23 35.44
CA LYS A 857 -4.37 -19.93 34.85
C LYS A 857 -5.86 -19.63 35.05
N ARG A 858 -6.27 -18.40 34.72
CA ARG A 858 -7.69 -18.02 34.56
C ARG A 858 -8.18 -18.48 33.18
N HIS A 859 -9.50 -18.68 33.04
CA HIS A 859 -10.10 -19.00 31.75
C HIS A 859 -9.76 -17.88 30.75
N GLN A 860 -9.19 -18.24 29.60
CA GLN A 860 -8.81 -17.26 28.58
C GLN A 860 -9.99 -16.96 27.65
N PHE A 861 -10.88 -17.92 27.48
CA PHE A 861 -12.01 -17.87 26.58
C PHE A 861 -13.34 -18.04 27.31
N THR A 862 -14.44 -17.82 26.61
CA THR A 862 -15.80 -18.03 27.15
C THR A 862 -16.41 -19.26 26.49
N ALA A 863 -16.86 -20.24 27.27
CA ALA A 863 -17.52 -21.45 26.78
C ALA A 863 -19.04 -21.36 26.99
N GLN A 864 -19.82 -21.59 25.94
CA GLN A 864 -21.28 -21.47 25.95
C GLN A 864 -21.94 -22.64 25.22
N ALA A 865 -23.00 -23.21 25.79
CA ALA A 865 -23.77 -24.26 25.15
C ALA A 865 -24.53 -23.69 23.93
N ARG A 866 -24.40 -24.34 22.77
CA ARG A 866 -25.09 -23.97 21.53
C ARG A 866 -26.40 -24.74 21.33
N ALA A 867 -26.54 -25.89 21.97
CA ALA A 867 -27.74 -26.70 22.00
C ALA A 867 -27.92 -27.29 23.41
N SER A 868 -29.05 -27.93 23.68
CA SER A 868 -29.25 -28.68 24.93
C SER A 868 -28.13 -29.70 25.12
N SER A 869 -27.28 -29.47 26.12
CA SER A 869 -26.03 -30.20 26.31
C SER A 869 -25.92 -30.76 27.73
N SER A 870 -25.56 -32.04 27.84
CA SER A 870 -25.27 -32.69 29.12
C SER A 870 -23.80 -32.48 29.48
N ILE A 871 -23.57 -31.81 30.60
CA ILE A 871 -22.23 -31.42 31.05
C ILE A 871 -21.91 -32.08 32.39
N PHE A 872 -20.75 -32.73 32.47
CA PHE A 872 -20.20 -33.30 33.70
C PHE A 872 -19.07 -32.42 34.21
N PHE A 873 -19.20 -31.88 35.41
CA PHE A 873 -18.22 -30.98 36.02
C PHE A 873 -17.43 -31.69 37.11
N LEU A 874 -16.10 -31.72 36.97
CA LEU A 874 -15.18 -32.24 37.96
C LEU A 874 -14.40 -31.07 38.58
N SER A 875 -14.70 -30.75 39.84
CA SER A 875 -14.03 -29.65 40.55
C SER A 875 -12.61 -30.03 40.96
N LYS A 876 -11.71 -29.04 41.09
CA LYS A 876 -10.34 -29.23 41.59
C LYS A 876 -10.31 -29.94 42.94
N SER A 877 -11.22 -29.56 43.84
CA SER A 877 -11.32 -30.16 45.18
C SER A 877 -11.75 -31.63 45.12
N HIS A 878 -12.72 -31.95 44.27
CA HIS A 878 -13.20 -33.32 44.08
C HIS A 878 -12.13 -34.19 43.43
N TYR A 879 -11.43 -33.67 42.43
CA TYR A 879 -10.33 -34.37 41.79
C TYR A 879 -9.18 -34.66 42.77
N ALA A 880 -8.78 -33.69 43.60
CA ALA A 880 -7.76 -33.90 44.62
C ALA A 880 -8.17 -34.95 45.68
N ARG A 881 -9.46 -35.02 46.03
CA ARG A 881 -9.99 -36.09 46.89
C ARG A 881 -9.98 -37.45 46.17
N MET A 882 -10.39 -37.47 44.91
CA MET A 882 -10.40 -38.68 44.07
C MET A 882 -8.98 -39.27 43.94
N GLN A 883 -7.96 -38.43 43.76
CA GLN A 883 -6.56 -38.88 43.70
C GLN A 883 -6.10 -39.60 44.98
N LYS A 884 -6.63 -39.21 46.15
CA LYS A 884 -6.29 -39.83 47.43
C LYS A 884 -7.09 -41.09 47.72
N ALA A 885 -8.40 -41.06 47.45
CA ALA A 885 -9.32 -42.13 47.83
C ALA A 885 -9.51 -43.20 46.75
N HIS A 886 -9.44 -42.83 45.46
CA HIS A 886 -9.68 -43.70 44.31
C HIS A 886 -8.66 -43.40 43.18
N PRO A 887 -7.37 -43.72 43.37
CA PRO A 887 -6.30 -43.31 42.46
C PRO A 887 -6.42 -43.89 41.03
N THR A 888 -6.95 -45.10 40.89
CA THR A 888 -7.20 -45.75 39.58
C THR A 888 -8.25 -44.99 38.77
N LEU A 889 -9.32 -44.53 39.41
CA LEU A 889 -10.35 -43.71 38.78
C LEU A 889 -9.81 -42.32 38.41
N ALA A 890 -9.03 -41.70 39.31
CA ALA A 890 -8.39 -40.42 39.04
C ALA A 890 -7.42 -40.48 37.84
N ALA A 891 -6.74 -41.61 37.65
CA ALA A 891 -5.87 -41.85 36.50
C ALA A 891 -6.65 -41.87 35.17
N ARG A 892 -7.87 -42.43 35.14
CA ARG A 892 -8.73 -42.42 33.94
C ARG A 892 -9.12 -41.00 33.53
N PHE A 893 -9.53 -40.16 34.47
CA PHE A 893 -9.80 -38.74 34.23
C PHE A 893 -8.54 -37.99 33.78
N GLN A 894 -7.37 -38.30 34.37
CA GLN A 894 -6.10 -37.71 33.97
C GLN A 894 -5.72 -38.08 32.54
N GLN A 895 -5.91 -39.35 32.17
CA GLN A 895 -5.66 -39.85 30.82
C GLN A 895 -6.58 -39.19 29.80
N ALA A 896 -7.86 -38.99 30.14
CA ALA A 896 -8.80 -38.27 29.28
C ALA A 896 -8.34 -36.83 29.01
N MET A 897 -7.91 -36.10 30.05
CA MET A 897 -7.37 -34.75 29.92
C MET A 897 -6.11 -34.71 29.05
N LEU A 898 -5.18 -35.65 29.26
CA LEU A 898 -3.95 -35.75 28.46
C LEU A 898 -4.23 -36.09 27.00
N GLN A 899 -5.15 -37.04 26.75
CA GLN A 899 -5.51 -37.46 25.41
C GLN A 899 -6.17 -36.32 24.63
N SER A 900 -7.09 -35.58 25.24
CA SER A 900 -7.72 -34.39 24.63
C SER A 900 -6.68 -33.32 24.28
N MET A 901 -5.73 -33.00 25.18
CA MET A 901 -4.68 -32.04 24.88
C MET A 901 -3.71 -32.52 23.79
N ALA A 902 -3.31 -33.79 23.81
CA ALA A 902 -2.42 -34.36 22.80
C ALA A 902 -3.08 -34.38 21.42
N ILE A 903 -4.37 -34.69 21.37
CA ILE A 903 -5.22 -34.57 20.18
C ILE A 903 -5.21 -33.14 19.64
N GLY A 904 -5.45 -32.14 20.50
CA GLY A 904 -5.48 -30.73 20.07
C GLY A 904 -4.15 -30.26 19.48
N VAL A 905 -3.02 -30.72 20.03
CA VAL A 905 -1.66 -30.41 19.51
C VAL A 905 -1.40 -31.10 18.17
N LEU A 906 -1.83 -32.36 18.01
CA LEU A 906 -1.75 -33.05 16.72
C LEU A 906 -2.59 -32.32 15.66
N GLU A 907 -3.78 -31.84 16.03
CA GLU A 907 -4.66 -31.10 15.13
C GLU A 907 -4.09 -29.73 14.72
N SER A 908 -3.43 -28.99 15.64
CA SER A 908 -2.78 -27.72 15.28
C SER A 908 -1.61 -27.90 14.31
N ASN A 909 -0.88 -29.01 14.41
CA ASN A 909 0.28 -29.25 13.54
C ASN A 909 -0.12 -29.68 12.11
N MET A 910 -1.33 -30.24 11.91
CA MET A 910 -1.83 -30.64 10.58
C MET A 910 -2.52 -29.50 9.80
N THR A 911 -2.71 -28.34 10.43
CA THR A 911 -3.29 -27.14 9.80
C THR A 911 -2.24 -26.15 9.28
N ASP A 912 -0.97 -26.32 9.68
CA ASP A 912 0.14 -25.43 9.31
C ASP A 912 0.98 -25.94 8.12
N ASP A 913 0.76 -27.20 7.69
CA ASP A 913 1.25 -27.80 6.43
C ASP A 913 0.13 -27.83 5.37
#